data_AF-A0A957MXN5-F1
#
_entry.id   AF-A0A957MXN5-F1
#
_cell.length_a   1.000
_cell.length_b   1.000
_cell.length_c   1.000
_cell.angle_alpha   90.00
_cell.angle_beta   90.00
_cell.angle_gamma   90.00
#
_symmetry.space_group_name_H-M   'P 1'
#
loop_
_entity.id
_entity.type
_entity.pdbx_description
1 polymer ?
#
loop_
_entity_poly.entity_id
_entity_poly.type
_entity_poly.pdbx_seq_one_letter_code
_entity_poly.pdbx_strand_id
1 'polypeptide(L)'
;SLDVGAYTQASTGQGGAFAIGMSSADALTAGDAFGGHAAGDVGTFGPKMQDAFENAGAASEGTVISDFWVALTGSNTLIWGGFGDENVLGSANVGAKTGTISAEFAVTDFNAGSTVSYQVYYNGASQGAGSFQWSRTNENYIGLDARDSMGVTLDNFRIESVAGLTSPLLKLVVDAGTGAWLDHLAELPAPVKALACTHFFRDHAAGAVRAAAAGIPVYVPAGERAIFADPQQHFRQRDTYIIYDNYWDLFAPIELVAVAGVLNDYEQLRLCGLEVEVVPLPGVTVTQCGLAFTVPGSQTRAICCGEAIHSPGRVARVAPYQYNYNDLGGAVAAYSSAADLRQRKPDALLPSLGTPMLAECDAALAALQENLELLCAGRPEEAMRIAAAKEPRLVKVTDHVWCTTHTESINWFVISDAGKALVIDYGYDTRRGVLAALYSKPYRRRALLHSLDALHQQFGIDRVDVALISHFHDDHVCGVPLLQRLHGTECWASEAFADLLAEPDAHCFPCDWPQPIRIDRRIGLDEIVQWEEFTFRFAPMSGHTRFASLIGFEADGKRFAHTGDQYFFMHPDGSWPDAADGPIARWDDKVVFQNHVYRNGALLDGYQQSGDWLLAWRPDIVISGHQQPMLTDARFFDLVGRWSDEYQELHRRIMPLADDDSHFNLDSWGGWIWPYRVSLPRPAPVAVTVTVRNPLPRAAALAVRLVGPAGWQGTAATISAAARAEVSVELEITPAGACTLQPIAAELTVDGQPFGQVAEALVSVGQA
;
A
#
# COMPACT_ATOMS: atom_id res chain seq x y z
N SER A 1 4.34 -6.99 47.32
CA SER A 1 5.68 -7.39 47.78
C SER A 1 5.58 -8.64 48.63
N LEU A 2 6.67 -9.37 48.79
CA LEU A 2 6.77 -10.59 49.58
C LEU A 2 8.19 -10.71 50.14
N ASP A 3 8.32 -10.98 51.44
CA ASP A 3 9.61 -11.29 52.05
C ASP A 3 9.88 -12.80 51.95
N VAL A 4 10.97 -13.17 51.29
CA VAL A 4 11.49 -14.53 51.23
C VAL A 4 12.58 -14.67 52.29
N GLY A 5 12.19 -15.16 53.48
CA GLY A 5 12.99 -15.04 54.70
C GLY A 5 13.99 -16.16 54.96
N ALA A 6 13.65 -17.41 54.63
CA ALA A 6 14.55 -18.55 54.86
C ALA A 6 14.17 -19.78 54.01
N TYR A 7 15.19 -20.50 53.53
CA TYR A 7 15.07 -21.88 53.00
C TYR A 7 16.46 -22.53 52.89
N THR A 8 16.50 -23.86 52.92
CA THR A 8 17.74 -24.62 53.16
C THR A 8 18.56 -24.88 51.91
N GLN A 9 17.93 -25.11 50.76
CA GLN A 9 18.65 -25.47 49.53
C GLN A 9 19.23 -24.25 48.77
N ALA A 10 20.07 -24.53 47.76
CA ALA A 10 20.83 -23.53 46.99
C ALA A 10 20.78 -23.78 45.47
N SER A 11 19.89 -24.65 44.99
CA SER A 11 19.71 -24.86 43.56
C SER A 11 18.67 -23.90 43.00
N THR A 12 18.60 -23.82 41.67
CA THR A 12 17.74 -22.89 40.94
C THR A 12 16.24 -23.17 41.10
N GLY A 13 15.87 -24.33 41.66
CA GLY A 13 14.50 -24.77 41.84
C GLY A 13 13.93 -24.71 43.25
N GLN A 14 14.56 -23.96 44.14
CA GLN A 14 14.05 -23.72 45.50
C GLN A 14 13.98 -22.23 45.78
N GLY A 15 13.06 -21.82 46.64
CA GLY A 15 12.87 -20.43 47.04
C GLY A 15 11.40 -20.04 47.19
N GLY A 16 11.09 -18.78 46.91
CA GLY A 16 9.74 -18.22 47.06
C GLY A 16 9.34 -17.33 45.89
N ALA A 17 8.05 -17.37 45.53
CA ALA A 17 7.49 -16.68 44.38
C ALA A 17 6.08 -16.14 44.63
N PHE A 18 5.66 -15.18 43.82
CA PHE A 18 4.26 -14.80 43.69
C PHE A 18 3.87 -14.59 42.22
N ALA A 19 2.59 -14.73 41.91
CA ALA A 19 2.05 -14.52 40.57
C ALA A 19 0.66 -13.89 40.59
N ILE A 20 0.24 -13.32 39.45
CA ILE A 20 -1.05 -12.69 39.23
C ILE A 20 -1.64 -13.09 37.87
N GLY A 21 -2.96 -12.94 37.69
CA GLY A 21 -3.61 -13.17 36.39
C GLY A 21 -3.97 -14.63 36.14
N MET A 22 -4.52 -15.30 37.14
CA MET A 22 -5.05 -16.67 37.03
C MET A 22 -6.56 -16.66 37.31
N SER A 23 -7.28 -17.64 36.77
CA SER A 23 -8.65 -17.92 37.19
C SER A 23 -8.70 -18.57 38.58
N SER A 24 -9.87 -18.57 39.22
CA SER A 24 -10.06 -19.30 40.47
C SER A 24 -9.85 -20.81 40.30
N ALA A 25 -10.20 -21.36 39.13
CA ALA A 25 -10.01 -22.77 38.82
C ALA A 25 -8.52 -23.08 38.63
N ASP A 26 -7.80 -22.24 37.87
CA ASP A 26 -6.36 -22.36 37.65
C ASP A 26 -5.60 -22.35 38.98
N ALA A 27 -5.93 -21.41 39.88
CA ALA A 27 -5.31 -21.32 41.20
C ALA A 27 -5.57 -22.56 42.09
N LEU A 28 -6.69 -23.27 41.90
CA LEU A 28 -7.03 -24.49 42.64
C LEU A 28 -6.36 -25.74 42.06
N THR A 29 -5.99 -25.71 40.79
CA THR A 29 -5.37 -26.85 40.09
C THR A 29 -3.88 -26.67 39.81
N ALA A 30 -3.32 -25.50 40.13
CA ALA A 30 -1.91 -25.20 39.96
C ALA A 30 -1.03 -26.22 40.71
N GLY A 31 0.00 -26.73 40.03
CA GLY A 31 1.08 -27.46 40.69
C GLY A 31 1.95 -26.52 41.54
N ASP A 32 2.58 -27.06 42.59
CA ASP A 32 3.74 -26.43 43.20
C ASP A 32 4.99 -26.73 42.36
N ALA A 33 6.10 -26.02 42.59
CA ALA A 33 7.37 -26.29 41.92
C ALA A 33 7.99 -27.70 42.22
N PHE A 34 7.21 -28.65 42.76
CA PHE A 34 7.59 -30.06 42.91
C PHE A 34 7.43 -30.86 41.62
N GLY A 35 6.46 -30.50 40.76
CA GLY A 35 6.14 -31.18 39.51
C GLY A 35 7.20 -31.03 38.41
N GLY A 36 8.03 -29.99 38.50
CA GLY A 36 9.04 -29.64 37.49
C GLY A 36 10.35 -30.45 37.47
N HIS A 37 11.05 -30.39 36.33
CA HIS A 37 12.25 -31.16 35.95
C HIS A 37 13.35 -31.24 37.02
N ALA A 38 14.08 -32.36 37.11
CA ALA A 38 15.07 -32.62 38.17
C ALA A 38 16.25 -31.62 38.23
N ALA A 39 16.81 -31.43 39.43
CA ALA A 39 17.97 -30.55 39.63
C ALA A 39 19.20 -31.09 38.87
N GLY A 40 19.67 -30.35 37.86
CA GLY A 40 20.86 -30.69 37.06
C GLY A 40 20.63 -30.79 35.56
N ASP A 41 19.39 -30.75 35.08
CA ASP A 41 19.11 -30.55 33.66
C ASP A 41 19.37 -29.08 33.30
N VAL A 42 20.54 -28.83 32.70
CA VAL A 42 20.89 -27.52 32.11
C VAL A 42 20.66 -27.54 30.60
N GLY A 43 19.81 -28.46 30.11
CA GLY A 43 19.48 -28.63 28.71
C GLY A 43 18.07 -28.13 28.40
N THR A 44 17.99 -27.11 27.53
CA THR A 44 16.77 -26.54 26.87
C THR A 44 15.63 -26.03 27.76
N PHE A 45 15.28 -26.69 28.86
CA PHE A 45 14.21 -26.29 29.78
C PHE A 45 14.83 -25.75 31.08
N GLY A 46 14.48 -24.54 31.48
CA GLY A 46 15.25 -23.73 32.43
C GLY A 46 15.10 -24.11 33.92
N PRO A 47 15.53 -23.23 34.85
CA PRO A 47 15.56 -23.54 36.29
C PRO A 47 14.17 -23.86 36.86
N LYS A 48 14.03 -24.83 37.78
CA LYS A 48 12.73 -25.35 38.32
C LYS A 48 11.73 -24.34 38.92
N MET A 49 12.07 -23.05 38.98
CA MET A 49 11.15 -21.97 39.34
C MET A 49 10.46 -21.32 38.12
N GLN A 50 10.74 -21.80 36.91
CA GLN A 50 9.85 -21.59 35.75
C GLN A 50 8.49 -22.27 35.96
N ASP A 51 8.40 -23.24 36.88
CA ASP A 51 7.20 -24.05 37.15
C ASP A 51 6.37 -23.52 38.34
N ALA A 52 6.66 -22.29 38.80
CA ALA A 52 5.76 -21.62 39.74
C ALA A 52 4.41 -21.42 39.04
N PHE A 53 3.34 -22.02 39.59
CA PHE A 53 2.00 -22.00 38.99
C PHE A 53 1.91 -22.78 37.66
N GLU A 54 2.50 -23.97 37.63
CA GLU A 54 2.42 -24.92 36.52
C GLU A 54 1.00 -25.49 36.33
N ASN A 55 0.61 -25.71 35.08
CA ASN A 55 -0.60 -26.44 34.73
C ASN A 55 -0.45 -27.95 35.02
N ALA A 56 -1.00 -28.43 36.13
CA ALA A 56 -0.93 -29.85 36.53
C ALA A 56 -1.61 -30.83 35.54
N GLY A 57 -2.35 -30.34 34.54
CA GLY A 57 -3.03 -31.13 33.51
C GLY A 57 -2.51 -30.98 32.09
N ALA A 58 -1.42 -30.23 31.85
CA ALA A 58 -0.88 -30.01 30.51
C ALA A 58 -0.13 -31.26 29.97
N ALA A 59 -0.07 -31.39 28.64
CA ALA A 59 0.64 -32.48 27.97
C ALA A 59 2.18 -32.32 28.00
N SER A 60 2.66 -31.13 28.37
CA SER A 60 4.06 -30.74 28.55
C SER A 60 4.23 -30.18 29.95
N GLU A 61 5.23 -30.68 30.69
CA GLU A 61 5.71 -30.06 31.94
C GLU A 61 6.25 -28.64 31.61
N GLY A 62 5.97 -27.64 32.43
CA GLY A 62 6.52 -26.27 32.31
C GLY A 62 5.61 -25.15 31.76
N THR A 63 4.31 -25.39 31.58
CA THR A 63 3.36 -24.33 31.15
C THR A 63 2.89 -23.48 32.34
N VAL A 64 3.21 -22.18 32.34
CA VAL A 64 2.75 -21.26 33.40
C VAL A 64 1.33 -20.76 33.13
N ILE A 65 0.44 -20.87 34.11
CA ILE A 65 -0.99 -20.50 33.98
C ILE A 65 -1.30 -19.05 34.36
N SER A 66 -0.36 -18.36 35.01
CA SER A 66 -0.50 -16.96 35.43
C SER A 66 -0.02 -15.99 34.35
N ASP A 67 -0.72 -14.87 34.20
CA ASP A 67 -0.33 -13.81 33.27
C ASP A 67 1.01 -13.13 33.62
N PHE A 68 1.39 -13.12 34.91
CA PHE A 68 2.70 -12.66 35.35
C PHE A 68 3.16 -13.36 36.64
N TRP A 69 4.44 -13.69 36.74
CA TRP A 69 5.06 -14.31 37.92
C TRP A 69 6.47 -13.78 38.19
N VAL A 70 6.90 -13.83 39.45
CA VAL A 70 8.29 -13.52 39.87
C VAL A 70 8.74 -14.41 41.02
N ALA A 71 9.97 -14.91 40.93
CA ALA A 71 10.55 -15.88 41.86
C ALA A 71 11.97 -15.50 42.27
N LEU A 72 12.28 -15.63 43.57
CA LEU A 72 13.65 -15.60 44.09
C LEU A 72 14.13 -17.03 44.30
N THR A 73 15.21 -17.39 43.61
CA THR A 73 15.74 -18.76 43.57
C THR A 73 16.96 -18.96 44.48
N GLY A 74 17.22 -20.22 44.84
CA GLY A 74 18.35 -20.62 45.68
C GLY A 74 19.73 -20.37 45.08
N SER A 75 19.81 -20.09 43.78
CA SER A 75 21.03 -19.65 43.07
C SER A 75 21.29 -18.14 43.17
N ASN A 76 20.58 -17.42 44.04
CA ASN A 76 20.60 -15.96 44.17
C ASN A 76 20.09 -15.22 42.91
N THR A 77 19.18 -15.85 42.16
CA THR A 77 18.63 -15.27 40.93
C THR A 77 17.17 -14.88 41.16
N LEU A 78 16.84 -13.63 40.89
CA LEU A 78 15.48 -13.18 40.69
C LEU A 78 15.10 -13.42 39.22
N ILE A 79 13.99 -14.08 38.97
CA ILE A 79 13.50 -14.40 37.62
C ILE A 79 12.00 -14.10 37.54
N TRP A 80 11.53 -13.61 36.40
CA TRP A 80 10.12 -13.30 36.18
C TRP A 80 9.70 -13.61 34.74
N GLY A 81 8.41 -13.86 34.56
CA GLY A 81 7.85 -14.32 33.29
C GLY A 81 6.36 -14.06 33.16
N GLY A 82 5.78 -14.56 32.06
CA GLY A 82 4.36 -14.44 31.75
C GLY A 82 3.71 -15.78 31.41
N PHE A 83 2.45 -15.72 31.00
CA PHE A 83 1.63 -16.88 30.62
C PHE A 83 2.26 -17.70 29.47
N GLY A 84 2.11 -19.03 29.52
CA GLY A 84 2.51 -19.96 28.47
C GLY A 84 3.82 -20.71 28.72
N ASP A 85 4.29 -21.42 27.70
CA ASP A 85 5.50 -22.26 27.75
C ASP A 85 6.76 -21.39 27.67
N GLU A 86 7.72 -21.61 28.58
CA GLU A 86 9.06 -21.00 28.57
C GLU A 86 9.09 -19.45 28.49
N ASN A 87 8.03 -18.77 28.93
CA ASN A 87 7.89 -17.33 28.76
C ASN A 87 8.62 -16.53 29.86
N VAL A 88 9.95 -16.58 29.85
CA VAL A 88 10.80 -15.77 30.74
C VAL A 88 10.96 -14.36 30.17
N LEU A 89 10.49 -13.37 30.92
CA LEU A 89 10.55 -11.95 30.54
C LEU A 89 11.80 -11.25 31.07
N GLY A 90 12.46 -11.81 32.09
CA GLY A 90 13.77 -11.35 32.53
C GLY A 90 14.32 -12.08 33.74
N SER A 91 15.60 -11.85 34.02
CA SER A 91 16.29 -12.38 35.20
C SER A 91 17.43 -11.46 35.64
N ALA A 92 17.74 -11.50 36.93
CA ALA A 92 18.83 -10.74 37.55
C ALA A 92 19.49 -11.57 38.67
N ASN A 93 20.82 -11.61 38.72
CA ASN A 93 21.53 -12.12 39.88
C ASN A 93 21.53 -11.05 40.98
N VAL A 94 20.91 -11.35 42.11
CA VAL A 94 20.71 -10.40 43.21
C VAL A 94 21.65 -10.64 44.40
N GLY A 95 22.59 -11.59 44.27
CA GLY A 95 23.68 -11.83 45.22
C GLY A 95 23.28 -12.46 46.56
N ALA A 96 21.98 -12.65 46.82
CA ALA A 96 21.48 -13.34 48.00
C ALA A 96 20.22 -14.16 47.68
N LYS A 97 20.01 -15.23 48.44
CA LYS A 97 18.89 -16.15 48.28
C LYS A 97 17.65 -15.77 49.10
N THR A 98 17.74 -14.75 49.95
CA THR A 98 16.64 -14.25 50.79
C THR A 98 16.55 -12.74 50.67
N GLY A 99 15.35 -12.19 50.67
CA GLY A 99 15.10 -10.76 50.57
C GLY A 99 13.65 -10.46 50.21
N THR A 100 13.34 -9.18 50.03
CA THR A 100 12.01 -8.72 49.60
C THR A 100 11.94 -8.69 48.09
N ILE A 101 11.00 -9.45 47.51
CA ILE A 101 10.64 -9.34 46.09
C ILE A 101 9.38 -8.50 45.93
N SER A 102 9.34 -7.63 44.92
CA SER A 102 8.14 -6.88 44.59
C SER A 102 8.02 -6.59 43.12
N ALA A 103 6.79 -6.45 42.65
CA ALA A 103 6.47 -5.99 41.32
C ALA A 103 5.37 -4.93 41.43
N GLU A 104 5.50 -3.87 40.67
CA GLU A 104 4.50 -2.83 40.50
C GLU A 104 3.87 -2.99 39.13
N PHE A 105 2.57 -2.70 39.01
CA PHE A 105 1.80 -2.86 37.78
C PHE A 105 1.02 -1.59 37.44
N ALA A 106 1.07 -1.16 36.19
CA ALA A 106 0.20 -0.12 35.64
C ALA A 106 -0.98 -0.80 34.93
N VAL A 107 -2.13 -0.83 35.59
CA VAL A 107 -3.35 -1.50 35.13
C VAL A 107 -4.41 -0.46 34.78
N THR A 108 -4.89 -0.45 33.54
CA THR A 108 -5.99 0.43 33.10
C THR A 108 -7.35 -0.21 33.32
N ASP A 109 -7.42 -1.52 33.11
CA ASP A 109 -8.59 -2.37 33.28
C ASP A 109 -8.13 -3.83 33.37
N PHE A 110 -9.07 -4.74 33.61
CA PHE A 110 -8.83 -6.18 33.74
C PHE A 110 -9.45 -6.98 32.59
N ASN A 111 -9.63 -6.39 31.40
CA ASN A 111 -10.17 -7.10 30.24
C ASN A 111 -9.09 -7.95 29.57
N ALA A 112 -9.48 -9.10 29.02
CA ALA A 112 -8.61 -9.92 28.20
C ALA A 112 -8.01 -9.08 27.04
N GLY A 113 -6.70 -9.22 26.81
CA GLY A 113 -5.94 -8.47 25.80
C GLY A 113 -5.43 -7.10 26.26
N SER A 114 -5.92 -6.55 27.37
CA SER A 114 -5.41 -5.27 27.88
C SER A 114 -3.96 -5.40 28.34
N THR A 115 -3.15 -4.42 27.92
CA THR A 115 -1.71 -4.40 28.21
C THR A 115 -1.46 -3.86 29.61
N VAL A 116 -0.72 -4.61 30.42
CA VAL A 116 -0.28 -4.24 31.77
C VAL A 116 1.22 -4.03 31.76
N SER A 117 1.66 -2.82 32.12
CA SER A 117 3.09 -2.56 32.31
C SER A 117 3.53 -2.98 33.71
N TYR A 118 4.74 -3.50 33.84
CA TYR A 118 5.29 -3.94 35.11
C TYR A 118 6.71 -3.42 35.35
N GLN A 119 7.08 -3.34 36.63
CA GLN A 119 8.44 -3.09 37.10
C GLN A 119 8.74 -4.02 38.28
N VAL A 120 9.81 -4.81 38.16
CA VAL A 120 10.27 -5.76 39.18
C VAL A 120 11.37 -5.13 40.03
N TYR A 121 11.37 -5.44 41.33
CA TYR A 121 12.32 -4.98 42.33
C TYR A 121 12.78 -6.11 43.25
N TYR A 122 14.00 -5.94 43.77
CA TYR A 122 14.56 -6.72 44.87
C TYR A 122 15.12 -5.79 45.94
N ASN A 123 14.69 -5.95 47.19
CA ASN A 123 15.04 -5.06 48.30
C ASN A 123 14.88 -3.57 47.95
N GLY A 124 13.82 -3.23 47.19
CA GLY A 124 13.53 -1.87 46.73
C GLY A 124 14.36 -1.38 45.53
N ALA A 125 15.35 -2.15 45.04
CA ALA A 125 16.12 -1.82 43.84
C ALA A 125 15.48 -2.41 42.58
N SER A 126 15.26 -1.58 41.56
CA SER A 126 14.71 -1.98 40.25
C SER A 126 15.61 -3.03 39.59
N GLN A 127 15.01 -4.11 39.08
CA GLN A 127 15.70 -5.22 38.40
C GLN A 127 15.32 -5.34 36.92
N GLY A 128 14.12 -4.89 36.52
CA GLY A 128 13.69 -4.93 35.13
C GLY A 128 12.23 -4.53 34.94
N ALA A 129 11.89 -4.04 33.75
CA ALA A 129 10.57 -3.53 33.40
C ALA A 129 10.08 -4.12 32.08
N GLY A 130 8.77 -4.14 31.86
CA GLY A 130 8.18 -4.61 30.62
C GLY A 130 6.66 -4.49 30.63
N SER A 131 6.01 -5.32 29.81
CA SER A 131 4.55 -5.43 29.80
C SER A 131 4.11 -6.87 29.51
N PHE A 132 2.93 -7.24 29.99
CA PHE A 132 2.21 -8.46 29.60
C PHE A 132 0.76 -8.11 29.23
N GLN A 133 -0.03 -9.08 28.76
CA GLN A 133 -1.46 -8.90 28.52
C GLN A 133 -2.27 -9.82 29.43
N TRP A 134 -3.41 -9.34 29.93
CA TRP A 134 -4.36 -10.23 30.60
C TRP A 134 -4.84 -11.30 29.61
N SER A 135 -4.70 -12.57 29.94
CA SER A 135 -5.23 -13.65 29.10
C SER A 135 -6.76 -13.75 29.18
N ARG A 136 -7.36 -13.25 30.27
CA ARG A 136 -8.77 -13.43 30.61
C ARG A 136 -9.35 -12.17 31.26
N THR A 137 -10.68 -12.01 31.16
CA THR A 137 -11.38 -10.83 31.69
C THR A 137 -11.77 -11.03 33.15
N ASN A 138 -11.32 -10.15 34.05
CA ASN A 138 -11.59 -10.16 35.49
C ASN A 138 -11.16 -11.44 36.22
N GLU A 139 -10.14 -12.13 35.69
CA GLU A 139 -9.58 -13.36 36.28
C GLU A 139 -8.14 -13.11 36.73
N ASN A 140 -8.01 -12.40 37.86
CA ASN A 140 -6.74 -11.86 38.36
C ASN A 140 -6.42 -12.32 39.79
N TYR A 141 -6.57 -13.62 40.06
CA TYR A 141 -6.20 -14.21 41.34
C TYR A 141 -4.68 -14.11 41.57
N ILE A 142 -4.29 -13.99 42.84
CA ILE A 142 -2.90 -13.89 43.27
C ILE A 142 -2.48 -15.21 43.92
N GLY A 143 -1.37 -15.75 43.46
CA GLY A 143 -0.79 -16.98 44.00
C GLY A 143 0.52 -16.70 44.73
N LEU A 144 0.79 -17.50 45.76
CA LEU A 144 2.11 -17.62 46.40
C LEU A 144 2.61 -19.04 46.19
N ASP A 145 3.87 -19.19 45.79
CA ASP A 145 4.51 -20.48 45.61
C ASP A 145 5.83 -20.52 46.38
N ALA A 146 6.17 -21.70 46.89
CA ALA A 146 7.36 -21.88 47.71
C ALA A 146 7.88 -23.31 47.63
N ARG A 147 9.19 -23.47 47.53
CA ARG A 147 9.83 -24.78 47.41
C ARG A 147 11.11 -24.90 48.24
N ASP A 148 11.13 -25.87 49.16
CA ASP A 148 12.33 -26.32 49.88
C ASP A 148 12.11 -27.73 50.46
N SER A 149 13.17 -28.47 50.78
CA SER A 149 13.03 -29.80 51.43
C SER A 149 12.64 -29.74 52.90
N MET A 150 12.89 -28.62 53.57
CA MET A 150 12.66 -28.45 55.01
C MET A 150 11.56 -27.44 55.28
N GLY A 151 11.57 -26.33 54.54
CA GLY A 151 10.52 -25.31 54.60
C GLY A 151 11.00 -23.98 54.06
N VAL A 152 10.06 -23.19 53.54
CA VAL A 152 10.30 -21.81 53.11
C VAL A 152 9.54 -20.88 54.06
N THR A 153 10.21 -19.85 54.55
CA THR A 153 9.55 -18.76 55.28
C THR A 153 9.19 -17.66 54.30
N LEU A 154 7.90 -17.44 54.12
CA LEU A 154 7.34 -16.28 53.42
C LEU A 154 6.67 -15.37 54.45
N ASP A 155 6.94 -14.07 54.41
CA ASP A 155 6.37 -13.10 55.35
C ASP A 155 6.04 -11.77 54.65
N ASN A 156 5.32 -10.88 55.34
CA ASN A 156 5.01 -9.52 54.92
C ASN A 156 4.43 -9.42 53.49
N PHE A 157 3.60 -10.38 53.09
CA PHE A 157 2.89 -10.28 51.83
C PHE A 157 1.99 -9.06 51.82
N ARG A 158 2.24 -8.14 50.88
CA ARG A 158 1.56 -6.85 50.82
C ARG A 158 1.09 -6.55 49.41
N ILE A 159 -0.15 -6.11 49.31
CA ILE A 159 -0.76 -5.56 48.10
C ILE A 159 -1.18 -4.13 48.45
N GLU A 160 -0.72 -3.16 47.67
CA GLU A 160 -1.06 -1.76 47.86
C GLU A 160 -1.13 -1.04 46.50
N SER A 161 -1.90 0.03 46.45
CA SER A 161 -1.86 0.95 45.32
C SER A 161 -0.62 1.84 45.43
N VAL A 162 0.19 1.86 44.38
CA VAL A 162 1.34 2.75 44.24
C VAL A 162 1.06 3.82 43.19
N ALA A 163 1.68 5.00 43.31
CA ALA A 163 1.58 6.06 42.33
C ALA A 163 2.89 6.18 41.55
N GLY A 164 2.82 6.45 40.24
CA GLY A 164 4.00 6.78 39.43
C GLY A 164 4.55 5.69 38.52
N LEU A 165 3.92 4.49 38.46
CA LEU A 165 4.23 3.54 37.39
C LEU A 165 3.58 4.00 36.09
N THR A 166 4.38 4.53 35.19
CA THR A 166 4.02 4.72 33.79
C THR A 166 4.53 3.52 32.98
N SER A 167 3.88 3.18 31.86
CA SER A 167 4.44 2.22 30.92
C SER A 167 5.91 2.54 30.63
N PRO A 168 6.79 1.54 30.44
CA PRO A 168 8.18 1.80 30.10
C PRO A 168 8.20 2.79 28.93
N LEU A 169 8.82 3.94 29.15
CA LEU A 169 8.87 4.99 28.14
C LEU A 169 9.60 4.41 26.93
N LEU A 170 8.88 4.14 25.85
CA LEU A 170 9.45 3.78 24.56
C LEU A 170 9.42 5.00 23.67
N LYS A 171 10.44 5.17 22.82
CA LYS A 171 10.51 6.31 21.93
C LYS A 171 10.43 5.92 20.47
N LEU A 172 9.51 6.61 19.80
CA LEU A 172 9.50 6.79 18.37
C LEU A 172 10.24 8.10 18.05
N VAL A 173 11.22 8.04 17.16
CA VAL A 173 11.80 9.24 16.53
C VAL A 173 11.10 9.44 15.19
N VAL A 174 10.64 10.66 14.91
CA VAL A 174 10.05 11.02 13.62
C VAL A 174 11.00 11.97 12.91
N ASP A 175 11.41 11.55 11.71
CA ASP A 175 12.52 12.06 10.92
C ASP A 175 13.88 11.93 11.61
N ALA A 176 14.85 11.37 10.88
CA ALA A 176 16.18 11.10 11.42
C ALA A 176 17.08 12.34 11.50
N GLY A 177 16.74 13.38 10.74
CA GLY A 177 17.62 14.51 10.48
C GLY A 177 18.96 14.03 9.92
N THR A 178 20.05 14.61 10.43
CA THR A 178 21.43 14.17 10.13
C THR A 178 21.86 12.91 10.91
N GLY A 179 21.06 12.45 11.89
CA GLY A 179 21.44 11.38 12.81
C GLY A 179 22.39 11.80 13.93
N ALA A 180 22.70 13.09 14.11
CA ALA A 180 23.57 13.56 15.19
C ALA A 180 23.07 13.19 16.61
N TRP A 181 21.76 13.04 16.78
CA TRP A 181 21.16 12.59 18.05
C TRP A 181 21.54 11.16 18.44
N LEU A 182 22.00 10.32 17.50
CA LEU A 182 22.48 8.97 17.78
C LEU A 182 23.73 8.97 18.67
N ASP A 183 24.51 10.06 18.67
CA ASP A 183 25.68 10.23 19.51
C ASP A 183 25.31 10.58 20.97
N HIS A 184 24.03 10.90 21.21
CA HIS A 184 23.47 11.34 22.49
C HIS A 184 22.34 10.43 22.99
N LEU A 185 22.27 9.17 22.52
CA LEU A 185 21.24 8.20 22.93
C LEU A 185 21.12 8.02 24.45
N ALA A 186 22.24 8.10 25.17
CA ALA A 186 22.26 7.98 26.63
C ALA A 186 21.63 9.19 27.36
N GLU A 187 21.54 10.35 26.70
CA GLU A 187 20.91 11.56 27.24
C GLU A 187 19.39 11.56 27.03
N LEU A 188 18.90 10.71 26.13
CA LEU A 188 17.48 10.55 25.89
C LEU A 188 16.83 9.87 27.12
N PRO A 189 15.71 10.38 27.68
CA PRO A 189 15.02 9.79 28.84
C PRO A 189 14.53 8.33 28.72
N ALA A 190 14.77 7.66 27.60
CA ALA A 190 14.31 6.30 27.30
C ALA A 190 14.92 5.80 25.98
N PRO A 191 15.03 4.47 25.79
CA PRO A 191 15.56 3.86 24.56
C PRO A 191 14.70 4.17 23.33
N VAL A 192 15.36 4.40 22.20
CA VAL A 192 14.70 4.51 20.88
C VAL A 192 14.41 3.11 20.36
N LYS A 193 13.14 2.86 19.98
CA LYS A 193 12.66 1.55 19.51
C LYS A 193 12.24 1.54 18.05
N ALA A 194 11.97 2.71 17.47
CA ALA A 194 11.69 2.86 16.05
C ALA A 194 12.04 4.28 15.59
N LEU A 195 12.31 4.37 14.30
CA LEU A 195 12.43 5.62 13.56
C LEU A 195 11.43 5.59 12.40
N ALA A 196 10.64 6.64 12.24
CA ALA A 196 9.76 6.80 11.09
C ALA A 196 10.15 8.05 10.29
N CYS A 197 10.26 7.94 8.97
CA CYS A 197 10.49 9.06 8.07
C CYS A 197 9.17 9.53 7.47
N THR A 198 8.97 10.84 7.40
CA THR A 198 7.79 11.46 6.78
C THR A 198 7.94 11.58 5.26
N HIS A 199 9.18 11.72 4.77
CA HIS A 199 9.56 11.80 3.36
C HIS A 199 11.08 11.58 3.15
N PHE A 200 11.52 11.46 1.90
CA PHE A 200 12.90 11.07 1.54
C PHE A 200 13.95 12.17 1.58
N PHE A 201 13.59 13.44 1.86
CA PHE A 201 14.59 14.51 1.80
C PHE A 201 15.73 14.25 2.80
N ARG A 202 16.96 14.30 2.31
CA ARG A 202 18.16 13.88 3.05
C ARG A 202 18.42 14.71 4.31
N ASP A 203 17.97 15.96 4.39
CA ASP A 203 18.02 16.74 5.62
C ASP A 203 17.08 16.22 6.72
N HIS A 204 16.10 15.38 6.36
CA HIS A 204 15.20 14.66 7.26
C HIS A 204 15.57 13.18 7.41
N ALA A 205 16.19 12.58 6.40
CA ALA A 205 16.36 11.14 6.29
C ALA A 205 17.81 10.64 6.40
N ALA A 206 18.83 11.50 6.31
CA ALA A 206 20.24 11.05 6.28
C ALA A 206 20.63 10.17 7.46
N GLY A 207 20.14 10.49 8.66
CA GLY A 207 20.40 9.72 9.87
C GLY A 207 19.82 8.29 9.86
N ALA A 208 18.89 7.99 8.95
CA ALA A 208 18.22 6.69 8.89
C ALA A 208 19.19 5.54 8.58
N VAL A 209 20.22 5.79 7.78
CA VAL A 209 21.29 4.81 7.49
C VAL A 209 22.01 4.41 8.79
N ARG A 210 22.45 5.41 9.57
CA ARG A 210 23.11 5.19 10.86
C ARG A 210 22.17 4.54 11.88
N ALA A 211 20.90 4.95 11.92
CA ALA A 211 19.91 4.38 12.82
C ALA A 211 19.67 2.89 12.52
N ALA A 212 19.48 2.54 11.24
CA ALA A 212 19.34 1.16 10.81
C ALA A 212 20.59 0.32 11.14
N ALA A 213 21.79 0.85 10.89
CA ALA A 213 23.05 0.19 11.26
C ALA A 213 23.22 -0.01 12.78
N ALA A 214 22.62 0.86 13.59
CA ALA A 214 22.55 0.73 15.05
C ALA A 214 21.45 -0.24 15.53
N GLY A 215 20.73 -0.91 14.62
CA GLY A 215 19.66 -1.86 14.94
C GLY A 215 18.33 -1.20 15.29
N ILE A 216 18.14 0.09 14.99
CA ILE A 216 16.86 0.78 15.15
C ILE A 216 15.99 0.49 13.91
N PRO A 217 14.80 -0.12 14.04
CA PRO A 217 13.87 -0.32 12.94
C PRO A 217 13.47 1.00 12.27
N VAL A 218 13.63 1.09 10.95
CA VAL A 218 13.28 2.28 10.15
C VAL A 218 12.02 2.04 9.32
N TYR A 219 11.03 2.92 9.46
CA TYR A 219 9.78 2.94 8.70
C TYR A 219 9.77 4.13 7.74
N VAL A 220 9.33 3.91 6.50
CA VAL A 220 9.34 4.95 5.44
C VAL A 220 7.99 4.99 4.71
N PRO A 221 7.61 6.09 4.04
CA PRO A 221 6.37 6.14 3.26
C PRO A 221 6.36 5.04 2.19
N ALA A 222 5.25 4.34 2.03
CA ALA A 222 5.15 3.20 1.11
C ALA A 222 5.56 3.56 -0.33
N GLY A 223 5.11 4.71 -0.82
CA GLY A 223 5.46 5.21 -2.16
C GLY A 223 6.95 5.56 -2.32
N GLU A 224 7.71 5.72 -1.23
CA GLU A 224 9.12 6.09 -1.26
C GLU A 224 10.05 4.91 -0.94
N ARG A 225 9.52 3.72 -0.63
CA ARG A 225 10.33 2.55 -0.24
C ARG A 225 11.51 2.29 -1.19
N ALA A 226 11.28 2.35 -2.50
CA ALA A 226 12.32 2.09 -3.49
C ALA A 226 13.49 3.08 -3.42
N ILE A 227 13.22 4.36 -3.12
CA ILE A 227 14.25 5.40 -3.05
C ILE A 227 15.13 5.25 -1.80
N PHE A 228 14.58 4.69 -0.71
CA PHE A 228 15.30 4.36 0.51
C PHE A 228 16.07 3.03 0.40
N ALA A 229 15.45 2.02 -0.21
CA ALA A 229 15.98 0.66 -0.30
C ALA A 229 17.06 0.51 -1.39
N ASP A 230 16.96 1.25 -2.50
CA ASP A 230 17.97 1.24 -3.56
C ASP A 230 18.19 2.64 -4.16
N PRO A 231 18.76 3.59 -3.38
CA PRO A 231 19.03 4.94 -3.87
C PRO A 231 20.03 4.95 -5.03
N GLN A 232 20.92 3.96 -5.13
CA GLN A 232 21.86 3.89 -6.24
C GLN A 232 21.13 3.67 -7.56
N GLN A 233 20.14 2.78 -7.59
CA GLN A 233 19.33 2.57 -8.78
C GLN A 233 18.52 3.82 -9.14
N HIS A 234 18.00 4.55 -8.15
CA HIS A 234 17.36 5.85 -8.37
C HIS A 234 18.29 6.83 -9.11
N PHE A 235 19.50 7.07 -8.58
CA PHE A 235 20.45 7.99 -9.23
C PHE A 235 20.96 7.50 -10.60
N ARG A 236 21.04 6.17 -10.82
CA ARG A 236 21.39 5.61 -12.14
C ARG A 236 20.31 5.87 -13.20
N GLN A 237 19.04 5.92 -12.80
CA GLN A 237 17.90 6.12 -13.69
C GLN A 237 17.51 7.59 -13.85
N ARG A 238 18.04 8.49 -13.02
CA ARG A 238 17.68 9.91 -13.03
C ARG A 238 18.48 10.66 -14.09
N ASP A 239 17.77 11.25 -15.05
CA ASP A 239 18.39 12.15 -16.04
C ASP A 239 19.03 13.37 -15.37
N THR A 240 20.17 13.83 -15.89
CA THR A 240 20.95 14.94 -15.32
C THR A 240 21.13 16.13 -16.28
N TYR A 241 20.61 16.05 -17.50
CA TYR A 241 20.63 17.09 -18.51
C TYR A 241 19.30 17.09 -19.28
N ILE A 242 18.86 18.25 -19.79
CA ILE A 242 17.53 18.43 -20.40
C ILE A 242 16.42 18.02 -19.40
N ILE A 243 16.47 18.63 -18.22
CA ILE A 243 15.53 18.34 -17.13
C ILE A 243 14.34 19.30 -17.23
N TYR A 244 13.17 18.77 -17.61
CA TYR A 244 11.88 19.44 -17.42
C TYR A 244 11.17 18.98 -16.15
N ASP A 245 11.68 17.91 -15.55
CA ASP A 245 11.24 17.42 -14.27
C ASP A 245 11.93 18.16 -13.11
N ASN A 246 11.20 19.09 -12.50
CA ASN A 246 11.68 19.84 -11.34
C ASN A 246 11.48 19.14 -10.00
N TYR A 247 10.99 17.89 -9.98
CA TYR A 247 10.79 17.17 -8.74
C TYR A 247 12.11 16.98 -7.97
N TRP A 248 12.09 17.23 -6.66
CA TRP A 248 13.30 17.30 -5.81
C TRP A 248 13.86 15.92 -5.40
N ASP A 249 13.74 14.91 -6.27
CA ASP A 249 14.20 13.55 -5.98
C ASP A 249 15.73 13.37 -5.94
N LEU A 250 16.52 14.38 -6.33
CA LEU A 250 17.96 14.42 -6.05
C LEU A 250 18.31 14.70 -4.56
N PHE A 251 17.32 15.09 -3.76
CA PHE A 251 17.43 15.15 -2.31
C PHE A 251 17.22 13.79 -1.63
N ALA A 252 17.07 12.70 -2.38
CA ALA A 252 17.02 11.34 -1.85
C ALA A 252 18.25 10.96 -0.99
N PRO A 253 18.13 9.92 -0.14
CA PRO A 253 19.28 9.25 0.46
C PRO A 253 20.27 8.81 -0.62
N ILE A 254 21.57 8.81 -0.31
CA ILE A 254 22.64 8.34 -1.24
C ILE A 254 23.18 6.96 -0.85
N GLU A 255 22.79 6.47 0.32
CA GLU A 255 23.16 5.19 0.89
C GLU A 255 21.90 4.41 1.21
N LEU A 256 21.97 3.09 0.99
CA LEU A 256 20.87 2.17 1.27
C LEU A 256 20.48 2.26 2.75
N VAL A 257 19.17 2.37 2.99
CA VAL A 257 18.59 2.24 4.33
C VAL A 257 17.94 0.86 4.42
N ALA A 258 18.29 0.09 5.46
CA ALA A 258 17.60 -1.16 5.76
C ALA A 258 16.19 -0.84 6.30
N VAL A 259 15.22 -0.78 5.40
CA VAL A 259 13.81 -0.48 5.70
C VAL A 259 13.20 -1.66 6.45
N ALA A 260 12.77 -1.41 7.69
CA ALA A 260 12.10 -2.40 8.54
C ALA A 260 10.60 -2.51 8.26
N GLY A 261 9.98 -1.46 7.74
CA GLY A 261 8.56 -1.45 7.38
C GLY A 261 8.17 -0.22 6.54
N VAL A 262 6.95 -0.23 6.02
CA VAL A 262 6.39 0.90 5.27
C VAL A 262 5.21 1.52 6.01
N LEU A 263 5.00 2.81 5.78
CA LEU A 263 3.87 3.58 6.26
C LEU A 263 2.87 3.68 5.11
N ASN A 264 1.78 2.91 5.17
CA ASN A 264 0.74 2.98 4.15
C ASN A 264 -0.28 4.07 4.47
N ASP A 265 -0.76 4.77 3.45
CA ASP A 265 -1.76 5.83 3.64
C ASP A 265 -3.02 5.32 4.37
N TYR A 266 -3.49 6.11 5.35
CA TYR A 266 -4.66 5.82 6.19
C TYR A 266 -4.55 4.58 7.08
N GLU A 267 -3.38 3.94 7.14
CA GLU A 267 -3.16 2.78 8.00
C GLU A 267 -3.12 3.20 9.48
N GLN A 268 -3.69 2.33 10.33
CA GLN A 268 -3.51 2.37 11.78
C GLN A 268 -2.49 1.30 12.15
N LEU A 269 -1.39 1.68 12.78
CA LEU A 269 -0.35 0.77 13.20
C LEU A 269 0.18 1.10 14.59
N ARG A 270 0.63 0.08 15.31
CA ARG A 270 1.22 0.24 16.64
C ARG A 270 2.74 0.38 16.55
N LEU A 271 3.25 1.57 16.82
CA LEU A 271 4.70 1.87 16.84
C LEU A 271 5.14 2.26 18.24
N CYS A 272 6.10 1.52 18.81
CA CYS A 272 6.62 1.80 20.15
C CYS A 272 5.54 1.84 21.25
N GLY A 273 4.46 1.06 21.09
CA GLY A 273 3.31 1.06 22.00
C GLY A 273 2.32 2.22 21.79
N LEU A 274 2.58 3.15 20.87
CA LEU A 274 1.62 4.17 20.43
C LEU A 274 0.80 3.64 19.26
N GLU A 275 -0.52 3.87 19.31
CA GLU A 275 -1.38 3.76 18.14
C GLU A 275 -1.16 4.98 17.25
N VAL A 276 -0.74 4.74 16.02
CA VAL A 276 -0.37 5.78 15.05
C VAL A 276 -1.22 5.61 13.80
N GLU A 277 -1.84 6.71 13.37
CA GLU A 277 -2.49 6.83 12.07
C GLU A 277 -1.51 7.48 11.07
N VAL A 278 -1.31 6.84 9.92
CA VAL A 278 -0.57 7.43 8.79
C VAL A 278 -1.50 8.37 8.03
N VAL A 279 -1.18 9.66 8.03
CA VAL A 279 -1.95 10.69 7.36
C VAL A 279 -1.28 11.04 6.04
N PRO A 280 -1.92 10.84 4.87
CA PRO A 280 -1.34 11.31 3.62
C PRO A 280 -1.30 12.84 3.59
N LEU A 281 -0.11 13.41 3.36
CA LEU A 281 0.12 14.85 3.35
C LEU A 281 0.97 15.24 2.12
N PRO A 282 0.50 14.97 0.88
CA PRO A 282 1.24 15.34 -0.32
C PRO A 282 1.55 16.85 -0.33
N GLY A 283 2.76 17.22 -0.77
CA GLY A 283 3.21 18.60 -0.75
C GLY A 283 4.64 18.74 -1.28
N VAL A 284 5.65 18.69 -0.42
CA VAL A 284 7.05 18.82 -0.87
C VAL A 284 7.54 17.56 -1.60
N THR A 285 6.95 16.40 -1.27
CA THR A 285 6.98 15.19 -2.09
C THR A 285 5.54 14.74 -2.33
N VAL A 286 5.29 14.04 -3.44
CA VAL A 286 3.96 13.49 -3.76
C VAL A 286 3.50 12.52 -2.67
N THR A 287 4.43 11.78 -2.09
CA THR A 287 4.16 10.66 -1.16
C THR A 287 4.43 10.98 0.31
N GLN A 288 4.72 12.23 0.66
CA GLN A 288 4.91 12.66 2.05
C GLN A 288 3.71 12.24 2.92
N CYS A 289 3.99 11.75 4.13
CA CYS A 289 2.97 11.42 5.13
C CYS A 289 3.26 12.09 6.48
N GLY A 290 2.22 12.26 7.28
CA GLY A 290 2.31 12.58 8.70
C GLY A 290 1.92 11.39 9.58
N LEU A 291 2.22 11.50 10.87
CA LEU A 291 1.90 10.49 11.87
C LEU A 291 1.03 11.13 12.95
N ALA A 292 -0.25 10.75 12.99
CA ALA A 292 -1.19 11.23 13.99
C ALA A 292 -1.31 10.22 15.13
N PHE A 293 -1.32 10.72 16.37
CA PHE A 293 -1.42 9.90 17.57
C PHE A 293 -2.05 10.70 18.71
N THR A 294 -2.60 9.99 19.69
CA THR A 294 -3.01 10.60 20.96
C THR A 294 -1.85 10.55 21.94
N VAL A 295 -1.50 11.69 22.53
CA VAL A 295 -0.42 11.77 23.51
C VAL A 295 -0.77 10.88 24.72
N PRO A 296 0.10 9.93 25.10
CA PRO A 296 -0.18 9.02 26.21
C PRO A 296 -0.52 9.77 27.50
N GLY A 297 -1.61 9.37 28.16
CA GLY A 297 -2.07 10.00 29.40
C GLY A 297 -2.78 11.34 29.22
N SER A 298 -3.04 11.78 27.99
CA SER A 298 -3.86 12.96 27.70
C SER A 298 -4.90 12.69 26.60
N GLN A 299 -5.77 13.67 26.34
CA GLN A 299 -6.71 13.65 25.21
C GLN A 299 -6.16 14.44 24.00
N THR A 300 -4.89 14.88 24.07
CA THR A 300 -4.27 15.72 23.03
C THR A 300 -3.98 14.87 21.81
N ARG A 301 -4.62 15.21 20.68
CA ARG A 301 -4.33 14.62 19.38
C ARG A 301 -3.22 15.42 18.69
N ALA A 302 -2.04 14.81 18.59
CA ALA A 302 -0.87 15.40 17.95
C ALA A 302 -0.64 14.80 16.56
N ILE A 303 -0.09 15.59 15.64
CA ILE A 303 0.33 15.10 14.32
C ILE A 303 1.76 15.57 14.04
N CYS A 304 2.68 14.62 13.89
CA CYS A 304 3.97 14.89 13.25
C CYS A 304 3.72 15.06 11.75
N CYS A 305 3.75 16.30 11.26
CA CYS A 305 3.19 16.65 9.95
C CYS A 305 4.25 16.87 8.86
N GLY A 306 5.50 16.43 9.08
CA GLY A 306 6.59 16.64 8.12
C GLY A 306 6.72 18.12 7.76
N GLU A 307 6.79 18.41 6.46
CA GLU A 307 6.79 19.79 5.95
C GLU A 307 5.42 20.30 5.48
N ALA A 308 4.31 19.70 5.91
CA ALA A 308 2.97 20.19 5.56
C ALA A 308 2.72 21.63 6.06
N ILE A 309 3.37 22.04 7.15
CA ILE A 309 3.36 23.41 7.70
C ILE A 309 4.69 23.63 8.45
N HIS A 310 5.16 24.86 8.56
CA HIS A 310 6.38 25.23 9.31
C HIS A 310 6.07 26.04 10.58
N SER A 311 5.17 27.00 10.44
CA SER A 311 4.69 27.93 11.48
C SER A 311 3.33 28.46 11.04
N PRO A 312 2.55 29.17 11.87
CA PRO A 312 1.22 29.63 11.48
C PRO A 312 1.18 30.29 10.10
N GLY A 313 0.43 29.68 9.18
CA GLY A 313 0.24 30.14 7.81
C GLY A 313 1.43 30.00 6.85
N ARG A 314 2.53 29.30 7.21
CA ARG A 314 3.76 29.27 6.40
C ARG A 314 4.28 27.86 6.16
N VAL A 315 4.94 27.69 5.01
CA VAL A 315 5.68 26.48 4.62
C VAL A 315 7.17 26.72 4.75
N ALA A 316 7.97 25.67 4.91
CA ALA A 316 9.42 25.80 5.05
C ALA A 316 10.09 26.21 3.72
N ARG A 317 9.59 25.68 2.60
CA ARG A 317 10.11 25.92 1.25
C ARG A 317 9.02 25.78 0.20
N VAL A 318 9.05 26.66 -0.79
CA VAL A 318 8.09 26.67 -1.92
C VAL A 318 8.62 25.90 -3.13
N ALA A 319 9.95 25.90 -3.34
CA ALA A 319 10.55 25.32 -4.54
C ALA A 319 10.20 23.82 -4.79
N PRO A 320 10.09 22.94 -3.77
CA PRO A 320 9.68 21.55 -3.99
C PRO A 320 8.23 21.37 -4.47
N TYR A 321 7.39 22.41 -4.39
CA TYR A 321 6.03 22.35 -4.93
C TYR A 321 5.99 22.38 -6.45
N GLN A 322 7.12 22.60 -7.12
CA GLN A 322 7.25 22.43 -8.56
C GLN A 322 7.51 20.96 -8.86
N TYR A 323 6.48 20.23 -9.24
CA TYR A 323 6.61 18.84 -9.66
C TYR A 323 7.05 18.71 -11.13
N ASN A 324 6.92 19.78 -11.91
CA ASN A 324 7.26 19.86 -13.32
C ASN A 324 7.81 21.26 -13.69
N TYR A 325 8.16 21.46 -14.95
CA TYR A 325 8.70 22.72 -15.42
C TYR A 325 7.68 23.85 -15.31
N ASN A 326 7.98 24.82 -14.43
CA ASN A 326 7.17 26.02 -14.21
C ASN A 326 5.74 25.75 -13.67
N ASP A 327 5.46 24.59 -13.10
CA ASP A 327 4.19 24.33 -12.40
C ASP A 327 4.27 24.74 -10.92
N LEU A 328 3.16 24.56 -10.20
CA LEU A 328 3.08 24.61 -8.75
C LEU A 328 2.09 23.56 -8.19
N GLY A 329 2.01 22.39 -8.82
CA GLY A 329 1.07 21.32 -8.45
C GLY A 329 1.19 20.85 -7.00
N GLY A 330 2.39 20.89 -6.42
CA GLY A 330 2.61 20.55 -5.01
C GLY A 330 2.02 21.56 -4.03
N ALA A 331 1.79 22.82 -4.43
CA ALA A 331 1.13 23.81 -3.59
C ALA A 331 -0.38 23.56 -3.51
N VAL A 332 -0.99 23.10 -4.61
CA VAL A 332 -2.38 22.61 -4.62
C VAL A 332 -2.51 21.39 -3.71
N ALA A 333 -1.56 20.44 -3.79
CA ALA A 333 -1.51 19.29 -2.90
C ALA A 333 -1.35 19.70 -1.42
N ALA A 334 -0.47 20.65 -1.12
CA ALA A 334 -0.29 21.18 0.22
C ALA A 334 -1.54 21.91 0.73
N TYR A 335 -2.29 22.60 -0.14
CA TYR A 335 -3.57 23.22 0.19
C TYR A 335 -4.60 22.16 0.62
N SER A 336 -4.72 21.07 -0.13
CA SER A 336 -5.58 19.94 0.22
C SER A 336 -5.13 19.23 1.49
N SER A 337 -3.82 19.02 1.67
CA SER A 337 -3.24 18.47 2.90
C SER A 337 -3.56 19.33 4.13
N ALA A 338 -3.52 20.66 4.00
CA ALA A 338 -3.94 21.57 5.06
C ALA A 338 -5.44 21.43 5.37
N ALA A 339 -6.29 21.26 4.36
CA ALA A 339 -7.71 20.99 4.55
C ALA A 339 -7.96 19.66 5.29
N ASP A 340 -7.26 18.59 4.88
CA ASP A 340 -7.33 17.27 5.52
C ASP A 340 -6.88 17.35 6.99
N LEU A 341 -5.81 18.09 7.28
CA LEU A 341 -5.38 18.33 8.66
C LEU A 341 -6.45 19.07 9.48
N ARG A 342 -7.13 20.08 8.91
CA ARG A 342 -8.20 20.80 9.61
C ARG A 342 -9.40 19.91 9.93
N GLN A 343 -9.81 19.05 8.99
CA GLN A 343 -10.91 18.10 9.20
C GLN A 343 -10.62 17.16 10.37
N ARG A 344 -9.34 16.82 10.57
CA ARG A 344 -8.85 15.97 11.65
C ARG A 344 -8.74 16.67 13.02
N LYS A 345 -8.96 17.99 13.07
CA LYS A 345 -8.99 18.81 14.30
C LYS A 345 -7.83 18.50 15.28
N PRO A 346 -6.56 18.59 14.84
CA PRO A 346 -5.42 18.34 15.72
C PRO A 346 -5.33 19.40 16.82
N ASP A 347 -5.00 18.96 18.02
CA ASP A 347 -4.66 19.84 19.15
C ASP A 347 -3.22 20.34 19.04
N ALA A 348 -2.34 19.54 18.43
CA ALA A 348 -0.94 19.88 18.20
C ALA A 348 -0.46 19.47 16.80
N LEU A 349 0.32 20.35 16.17
CA LEU A 349 1.06 20.09 14.94
C LEU A 349 2.56 20.17 15.24
N LEU A 350 3.28 19.11 14.89
CA LEU A 350 4.71 18.94 15.14
C LEU A 350 5.41 18.89 13.78
N PRO A 351 5.77 20.05 13.20
CA PRO A 351 6.43 20.07 11.89
C PRO A 351 7.88 19.61 12.02
N SER A 352 8.41 19.01 10.97
CA SER A 352 9.81 18.58 10.92
C SER A 352 10.78 19.75 10.80
N LEU A 353 10.33 20.85 10.19
CA LEU A 353 11.01 22.13 10.15
C LEU A 353 10.08 23.22 10.71
N GLY A 354 10.56 23.97 11.69
CA GLY A 354 9.87 25.13 12.23
C GLY A 354 9.48 25.00 13.69
N THR A 355 8.34 25.57 14.07
CA THR A 355 7.93 25.68 15.47
C THR A 355 6.70 24.81 15.75
N PRO A 356 6.74 23.93 16.77
CA PRO A 356 5.57 23.21 17.23
C PRO A 356 4.40 24.15 17.53
N MET A 357 3.23 23.82 17.00
CA MET A 357 1.97 24.54 17.27
C MET A 357 1.17 23.69 18.24
N LEU A 358 1.06 24.14 19.49
CA LEU A 358 0.39 23.41 20.58
C LEU A 358 -1.00 23.97 20.91
N ALA A 359 -1.45 24.95 20.12
CA ALA A 359 -2.75 25.59 20.20
C ALA A 359 -3.04 26.28 18.85
N GLU A 360 -4.29 26.69 18.64
CA GLU A 360 -4.72 27.45 17.45
C GLU A 360 -4.38 26.78 16.10
N CYS A 361 -4.30 25.44 16.08
CA CYS A 361 -3.94 24.66 14.90
C CYS A 361 -4.86 24.92 13.70
N ASP A 362 -6.18 25.03 13.91
CA ASP A 362 -7.12 25.33 12.81
C ASP A 362 -6.86 26.73 12.20
N ALA A 363 -6.58 27.74 13.04
CA ALA A 363 -6.26 29.08 12.56
C ALA A 363 -4.93 29.12 11.79
N ALA A 364 -3.92 28.39 12.28
CA ALA A 364 -2.64 28.23 11.59
C ALA A 364 -2.79 27.57 10.22
N LEU A 365 -3.62 26.53 10.11
CA LEU A 365 -3.89 25.82 8.86
C LEU A 365 -4.81 26.62 7.92
N ALA A 366 -5.78 27.37 8.44
CA ALA A 366 -6.63 28.26 7.66
C ALA A 366 -5.80 29.37 7.00
N ALA A 367 -4.90 29.99 7.77
CA ALA A 367 -3.94 30.98 7.24
C ALA A 367 -3.00 30.35 6.18
N LEU A 368 -2.67 29.06 6.32
CA LEU A 368 -1.84 28.36 5.35
C LEU A 368 -2.60 28.17 4.03
N GLN A 369 -3.87 27.75 4.10
CA GLN A 369 -4.73 27.62 2.92
C GLN A 369 -4.88 28.96 2.18
N GLU A 370 -5.11 30.05 2.91
CA GLU A 370 -5.19 31.40 2.33
C GLU A 370 -3.89 31.79 1.62
N ASN A 371 -2.74 31.58 2.25
CA ASN A 371 -1.45 31.93 1.66
C ASN A 371 -1.08 31.06 0.45
N LEU A 372 -1.43 29.77 0.46
CA LEU A 372 -1.23 28.87 -0.70
C LEU A 372 -2.15 29.23 -1.86
N GLU A 373 -3.40 29.62 -1.57
CA GLU A 373 -4.32 30.13 -2.59
C GLU A 373 -3.79 31.43 -3.22
N LEU A 374 -3.31 32.37 -2.42
CA LEU A 374 -2.67 33.59 -2.92
C LEU A 374 -1.42 33.31 -3.74
N LEU A 375 -0.60 32.32 -3.34
CA LEU A 375 0.58 31.88 -4.08
C LEU A 375 0.21 31.31 -5.45
N CYS A 376 -0.91 30.58 -5.55
CA CYS A 376 -1.37 29.96 -6.79
C CYS A 376 -2.24 30.89 -7.65
N ALA A 377 -2.75 32.01 -7.12
CA ALA A 377 -3.73 32.86 -7.79
C ALA A 377 -3.28 33.40 -9.16
N GLY A 378 -1.96 33.59 -9.36
CA GLY A 378 -1.38 34.02 -10.64
C GLY A 378 -1.23 32.90 -11.68
N ARG A 379 -1.63 31.67 -11.36
CA ARG A 379 -1.46 30.48 -12.20
C ARG A 379 -2.82 29.83 -12.46
N PRO A 380 -3.38 29.97 -13.69
CA PRO A 380 -4.77 29.59 -13.95
C PRO A 380 -5.12 28.14 -13.64
N GLU A 381 -4.21 27.20 -13.93
CA GLU A 381 -4.44 25.77 -13.71
C GLU A 381 -4.49 25.43 -12.20
N GLU A 382 -3.53 25.90 -11.41
CA GLU A 382 -3.53 25.70 -9.97
C GLU A 382 -4.69 26.43 -9.26
N ALA A 383 -5.01 27.65 -9.69
CA ALA A 383 -6.16 28.39 -9.17
C ALA A 383 -7.48 27.65 -9.44
N MET A 384 -7.65 27.09 -10.64
CA MET A 384 -8.80 26.26 -10.99
C MET A 384 -8.88 25.01 -10.11
N ARG A 385 -7.75 24.31 -9.88
CA ARG A 385 -7.74 23.12 -9.00
C ARG A 385 -8.06 23.45 -7.55
N ILE A 386 -7.54 24.55 -7.00
CA ILE A 386 -7.88 25.00 -5.64
C ILE A 386 -9.38 25.33 -5.53
N ALA A 387 -9.97 25.97 -6.54
CA ALA A 387 -11.41 26.20 -6.57
C ALA A 387 -12.19 24.87 -6.57
N ALA A 388 -11.77 23.91 -7.39
CA ALA A 388 -12.38 22.58 -7.46
C ALA A 388 -12.26 21.78 -6.15
N ALA A 389 -11.16 21.93 -5.40
CA ALA A 389 -10.97 21.28 -4.11
C ALA A 389 -11.98 21.75 -3.03
N LYS A 390 -12.60 22.91 -3.20
CA LYS A 390 -13.60 23.46 -2.28
C LYS A 390 -15.01 22.88 -2.48
N GLU A 391 -15.29 22.25 -3.61
CA GLU A 391 -16.62 21.72 -3.96
C GLU A 391 -16.56 20.22 -4.30
N PRO A 392 -16.36 19.33 -3.32
CA PRO A 392 -16.27 17.90 -3.54
C PRO A 392 -17.65 17.25 -3.73
N ARG A 393 -18.34 17.56 -4.82
CA ARG A 393 -19.67 16.99 -5.12
C ARG A 393 -19.65 16.03 -6.29
N LEU A 394 -20.43 14.96 -6.19
CA LEU A 394 -20.81 14.16 -7.34
C LEU A 394 -21.89 14.88 -8.15
N VAL A 395 -21.79 14.80 -9.46
CA VAL A 395 -22.77 15.36 -10.39
C VAL A 395 -23.73 14.26 -10.85
N LYS A 396 -25.00 14.60 -10.82
CA LYS A 396 -26.09 13.72 -11.24
C LYS A 396 -26.13 13.60 -12.76
N VAL A 397 -26.14 12.36 -13.27
CA VAL A 397 -26.39 12.06 -14.68
C VAL A 397 -27.85 11.61 -14.84
N THR A 398 -28.25 10.62 -14.04
CA THR A 398 -29.64 10.13 -13.87
C THR A 398 -29.92 9.91 -12.37
N ASP A 399 -31.03 9.31 -12.00
CA ASP A 399 -31.38 9.12 -10.58
C ASP A 399 -30.37 8.20 -9.87
N HIS A 400 -29.90 7.15 -10.56
CA HIS A 400 -28.95 6.17 -10.03
C HIS A 400 -27.52 6.33 -10.55
N VAL A 401 -27.28 7.11 -11.62
CA VAL A 401 -25.93 7.29 -12.19
C VAL A 401 -25.38 8.68 -11.90
N TRP A 402 -24.19 8.72 -11.31
CA TRP A 402 -23.48 9.92 -10.87
C TRP A 402 -22.02 9.88 -11.29
N CYS A 403 -21.33 11.02 -11.35
CA CYS A 403 -19.91 11.06 -11.70
C CYS A 403 -19.11 12.11 -10.94
N THR A 404 -17.80 11.94 -10.95
CA THR A 404 -16.83 12.97 -10.55
C THR A 404 -16.65 14.02 -11.65
N THR A 405 -16.20 15.22 -11.27
CA THR A 405 -15.92 16.30 -12.25
C THR A 405 -14.45 16.69 -12.32
N HIS A 406 -13.63 16.22 -11.39
CA HIS A 406 -12.24 16.64 -11.23
C HIS A 406 -11.38 15.48 -10.73
N THR A 407 -11.35 14.43 -11.55
CA THR A 407 -10.46 13.28 -11.45
C THR A 407 -9.75 13.15 -12.80
N GLU A 408 -8.64 12.41 -12.87
CA GLU A 408 -7.90 12.26 -14.13
C GLU A 408 -8.76 11.49 -15.13
N SER A 409 -9.19 10.28 -14.75
CA SER A 409 -10.35 9.60 -15.33
C SER A 409 -11.62 9.97 -14.57
N ILE A 410 -12.76 10.14 -15.23
CA ILE A 410 -14.08 10.29 -14.62
C ILE A 410 -14.47 8.96 -13.98
N ASN A 411 -14.77 8.98 -12.69
CA ASN A 411 -15.25 7.81 -11.98
C ASN A 411 -16.77 7.86 -11.96
N TRP A 412 -17.43 6.78 -12.39
CA TRP A 412 -18.88 6.72 -12.51
C TRP A 412 -19.48 5.88 -11.39
N PHE A 413 -20.38 6.47 -10.61
CA PHE A 413 -21.07 5.77 -9.53
C PHE A 413 -22.45 5.33 -9.98
N VAL A 414 -22.74 4.05 -9.79
CA VAL A 414 -24.09 3.49 -9.85
C VAL A 414 -24.54 3.27 -8.41
N ILE A 415 -25.55 4.03 -8.00
CA ILE A 415 -26.13 3.98 -6.66
C ILE A 415 -27.39 3.11 -6.75
N SER A 416 -27.55 2.15 -5.84
CA SER A 416 -28.73 1.29 -5.78
C SER A 416 -29.84 1.85 -4.90
N ASP A 417 -31.06 1.37 -5.10
CA ASP A 417 -32.23 1.60 -4.24
C ASP A 417 -31.95 1.22 -2.77
N ALA A 418 -31.06 0.25 -2.55
CA ALA A 418 -30.63 -0.20 -1.22
C ALA A 418 -29.60 0.74 -0.55
N GLY A 419 -29.16 1.81 -1.22
CA GLY A 419 -28.15 2.72 -0.71
C GLY A 419 -26.74 2.14 -0.74
N LYS A 420 -26.42 1.32 -1.74
CA LYS A 420 -25.05 0.83 -2.01
C LYS A 420 -24.48 1.49 -3.25
N ALA A 421 -23.15 1.58 -3.33
CA ALA A 421 -22.45 2.17 -4.47
C ALA A 421 -21.54 1.15 -5.17
N LEU A 422 -21.66 1.07 -6.49
CA LEU A 422 -20.67 0.51 -7.40
C LEU A 422 -19.98 1.68 -8.09
N VAL A 423 -18.67 1.59 -8.30
CA VAL A 423 -17.93 2.55 -9.12
C VAL A 423 -17.41 1.86 -10.38
N ILE A 424 -17.53 2.51 -11.53
CA ILE A 424 -16.85 2.14 -12.77
C ILE A 424 -15.59 3.00 -12.85
N ASP A 425 -14.43 2.33 -12.78
CA ASP A 425 -13.09 2.90 -12.65
C ASP A 425 -12.88 3.76 -11.37
N TYR A 426 -11.69 3.68 -10.79
CA TYR A 426 -11.32 4.47 -9.61
C TYR A 426 -9.87 5.00 -9.66
N GLY A 427 -9.74 6.17 -10.27
CA GLY A 427 -8.50 6.85 -10.63
C GLY A 427 -7.89 7.88 -9.66
N TYR A 428 -7.11 8.80 -10.22
CA TYR A 428 -6.47 9.90 -9.48
C TYR A 428 -7.42 11.10 -9.24
N ASP A 429 -7.33 11.73 -8.07
CA ASP A 429 -8.04 12.99 -7.74
C ASP A 429 -7.21 14.22 -8.13
N THR A 430 -7.56 14.86 -9.25
CA THR A 430 -6.79 16.00 -9.80
C THR A 430 -7.03 17.30 -9.03
N ARG A 431 -8.07 17.37 -8.16
CA ARG A 431 -8.29 18.54 -7.27
C ARG A 431 -7.20 18.67 -6.23
N ARG A 432 -6.54 17.56 -5.89
CA ARG A 432 -5.47 17.49 -4.90
C ARG A 432 -4.08 17.76 -5.50
N GLY A 433 -4.03 18.38 -6.68
CA GLY A 433 -2.80 18.69 -7.40
C GLY A 433 -2.41 17.60 -8.41
N VAL A 434 -1.23 17.75 -9.02
CA VAL A 434 -0.71 16.78 -9.98
C VAL A 434 -0.12 15.58 -9.21
N LEU A 435 -0.99 14.67 -8.78
CA LEU A 435 -0.62 13.41 -8.12
C LEU A 435 -0.43 12.25 -9.10
N ALA A 436 -0.43 12.55 -10.40
CA ALA A 436 -0.12 11.66 -11.50
C ALA A 436 0.85 12.38 -12.46
N ALA A 437 2.08 12.65 -12.01
CA ALA A 437 3.03 13.37 -12.84
C ALA A 437 3.33 12.61 -14.15
N LEU A 438 3.63 13.35 -15.23
CA LEU A 438 3.90 12.83 -16.59
C LEU A 438 5.08 11.83 -16.70
N TYR A 439 5.70 11.46 -15.58
CA TYR A 439 6.89 10.62 -15.50
C TYR A 439 6.56 9.26 -14.88
N SER A 440 7.31 8.23 -15.29
CA SER A 440 7.00 6.80 -15.08
C SER A 440 7.53 6.22 -13.76
N LYS A 441 7.49 6.97 -12.65
CA LYS A 441 8.00 6.51 -11.34
C LYS A 441 6.90 6.44 -10.27
N PRO A 442 6.79 5.34 -9.50
CA PRO A 442 5.75 5.18 -8.48
C PRO A 442 5.75 6.28 -7.40
N TYR A 443 6.91 6.74 -6.93
CA TYR A 443 7.03 7.80 -5.91
C TYR A 443 6.53 9.19 -6.38
N ARG A 444 6.09 9.29 -7.64
CA ARG A 444 5.53 10.50 -8.26
C ARG A 444 4.05 10.39 -8.57
N ARG A 445 3.45 9.28 -8.16
CA ARG A 445 2.06 8.95 -8.33
C ARG A 445 1.47 8.61 -6.98
N ARG A 446 0.26 9.05 -6.70
CA ARG A 446 -0.41 8.72 -5.45
C ARG A 446 -1.92 8.70 -5.63
N ALA A 447 -2.49 7.51 -5.52
CA ALA A 447 -3.91 7.37 -5.28
C ALA A 447 -4.24 7.80 -3.85
N LEU A 448 -5.33 8.56 -3.70
CA LEU A 448 -5.88 8.98 -2.41
C LEU A 448 -7.35 8.59 -2.36
N LEU A 449 -7.90 8.43 -1.15
CA LEU A 449 -9.34 8.31 -1.01
C LEU A 449 -9.98 9.63 -1.42
N HIS A 450 -10.94 9.55 -2.33
CA HIS A 450 -11.75 10.67 -2.78
C HIS A 450 -13.18 10.23 -3.07
N SER A 451 -14.10 11.18 -3.20
CA SER A 451 -15.53 10.96 -3.46
C SER A 451 -16.31 10.22 -2.36
N LEU A 452 -15.66 9.56 -1.39
CA LEU A 452 -16.34 8.95 -0.24
C LEU A 452 -17.01 10.00 0.66
N ASP A 453 -16.39 11.18 0.79
CA ASP A 453 -16.97 12.33 1.47
C ASP A 453 -18.25 12.82 0.78
N ALA A 454 -18.22 12.89 -0.56
CA ALA A 454 -19.37 13.22 -1.38
C ALA A 454 -20.48 12.16 -1.28
N LEU A 455 -20.12 10.87 -1.34
CA LEU A 455 -21.04 9.75 -1.18
C LEU A 455 -21.72 9.75 0.19
N HIS A 456 -20.96 9.99 1.26
CA HIS A 456 -21.50 10.09 2.60
C HIS A 456 -22.47 11.28 2.72
N GLN A 457 -22.06 12.47 2.25
CA GLN A 457 -22.88 13.68 2.37
C GLN A 457 -24.15 13.64 1.52
N GLN A 458 -24.09 13.07 0.31
CA GLN A 458 -25.20 13.06 -0.63
C GLN A 458 -26.13 11.85 -0.46
N PHE A 459 -25.60 10.71 -0.01
CA PHE A 459 -26.34 9.43 0.01
C PHE A 459 -26.22 8.66 1.34
N GLY A 460 -25.37 9.09 2.28
CA GLY A 460 -25.10 8.33 3.51
C GLY A 460 -24.28 7.06 3.27
N ILE A 461 -23.52 7.00 2.18
CA ILE A 461 -22.73 5.84 1.76
C ILE A 461 -21.27 6.01 2.17
N ASP A 462 -20.78 5.14 3.04
CA ASP A 462 -19.41 5.20 3.59
C ASP A 462 -18.39 4.32 2.83
N ARG A 463 -18.86 3.48 1.91
CA ARG A 463 -18.01 2.56 1.16
C ARG A 463 -18.53 2.28 -0.24
N VAL A 464 -17.61 1.90 -1.12
CA VAL A 464 -17.91 1.31 -2.42
C VAL A 464 -17.90 -0.20 -2.27
N ASP A 465 -18.99 -0.87 -2.69
CA ASP A 465 -19.10 -2.33 -2.60
C ASP A 465 -18.30 -3.01 -3.73
N VAL A 466 -18.39 -2.48 -4.95
CA VAL A 466 -17.73 -3.02 -6.16
C VAL A 466 -17.04 -1.91 -6.95
N ALA A 467 -15.79 -2.14 -7.36
CA ALA A 467 -15.12 -1.43 -8.43
C ALA A 467 -15.15 -2.30 -9.70
N LEU A 468 -15.91 -1.84 -10.71
CA LEU A 468 -16.02 -2.50 -12.01
C LEU A 468 -15.08 -1.81 -13.01
N ILE A 469 -14.16 -2.54 -13.60
CA ILE A 469 -13.06 -1.94 -14.35
C ILE A 469 -13.32 -1.98 -15.85
N SER A 470 -13.10 -0.86 -16.54
CA SER A 470 -13.20 -0.78 -18.01
C SER A 470 -11.93 -1.25 -18.71
N HIS A 471 -10.76 -0.85 -18.21
CA HIS A 471 -9.43 -1.24 -18.70
C HIS A 471 -8.34 -1.00 -17.64
N PHE A 472 -7.13 -1.48 -17.91
CA PHE A 472 -6.08 -1.65 -16.89
C PHE A 472 -5.19 -0.43 -16.62
N HIS A 473 -5.41 0.69 -17.29
CA HIS A 473 -4.55 1.86 -17.16
C HIS A 473 -4.61 2.47 -15.75
N ASP A 474 -3.48 2.97 -15.28
CA ASP A 474 -3.28 3.38 -13.90
C ASP A 474 -4.18 4.53 -13.48
N ASP A 475 -4.44 5.47 -14.37
CA ASP A 475 -5.37 6.57 -14.13
C ASP A 475 -6.81 6.12 -13.95
N HIS A 476 -7.18 4.88 -14.30
CA HIS A 476 -8.49 4.28 -14.07
C HIS A 476 -8.51 3.31 -12.88
N VAL A 477 -7.37 2.80 -12.43
CA VAL A 477 -7.34 1.68 -11.45
C VAL A 477 -6.48 1.93 -10.21
N CYS A 478 -5.68 3.01 -10.17
CA CYS A 478 -4.67 3.19 -9.12
C CYS A 478 -5.24 3.23 -7.69
N GLY A 479 -6.49 3.66 -7.51
CA GLY A 479 -7.12 3.72 -6.19
C GLY A 479 -7.87 2.46 -5.77
N VAL A 480 -7.99 1.46 -6.65
CA VAL A 480 -8.67 0.19 -6.31
C VAL A 480 -7.98 -0.54 -5.15
N PRO A 481 -6.64 -0.74 -5.11
CA PRO A 481 -5.99 -1.40 -3.98
C PRO A 481 -6.27 -0.70 -2.64
N LEU A 482 -6.40 0.63 -2.66
CA LEU A 482 -6.71 1.43 -1.49
C LEU A 482 -8.13 1.16 -0.97
N LEU A 483 -9.12 1.12 -1.88
CA LEU A 483 -10.49 0.74 -1.56
C LEU A 483 -10.57 -0.70 -1.00
N GLN A 484 -9.85 -1.64 -1.62
CA GLN A 484 -9.82 -3.03 -1.14
C GLN A 484 -9.26 -3.13 0.28
N ARG A 485 -8.17 -2.42 0.58
CA ARG A 485 -7.52 -2.45 1.90
C ARG A 485 -8.41 -1.85 2.99
N LEU A 486 -9.05 -0.71 2.71
CA LEU A 486 -9.73 0.08 3.74
C LEU A 486 -11.23 -0.26 3.88
N HIS A 487 -11.86 -0.69 2.80
CA HIS A 487 -13.31 -0.89 2.75
C HIS A 487 -13.74 -2.31 2.33
N GLY A 488 -12.78 -3.17 1.96
CA GLY A 488 -13.09 -4.52 1.50
C GLY A 488 -13.81 -4.56 0.14
N THR A 489 -13.76 -3.47 -0.62
CA THR A 489 -14.36 -3.35 -1.96
C THR A 489 -13.95 -4.52 -2.85
N GLU A 490 -14.89 -5.08 -3.59
CA GLU A 490 -14.60 -6.11 -4.59
C GLU A 490 -14.10 -5.46 -5.89
N CYS A 491 -13.14 -6.08 -6.56
CA CYS A 491 -12.75 -5.70 -7.92
C CYS A 491 -13.31 -6.69 -8.94
N TRP A 492 -14.13 -6.19 -9.85
CA TRP A 492 -14.69 -6.95 -10.96
C TRP A 492 -14.04 -6.49 -12.25
N ALA A 493 -13.44 -7.41 -13.01
CA ALA A 493 -12.71 -7.09 -14.23
C ALA A 493 -12.96 -8.14 -15.30
N SER A 494 -12.85 -7.74 -16.56
CA SER A 494 -12.91 -8.69 -17.68
C SER A 494 -11.74 -9.65 -17.62
N GLU A 495 -11.98 -10.92 -17.94
CA GLU A 495 -10.93 -11.93 -18.05
C GLU A 495 -9.84 -11.52 -19.05
N ALA A 496 -10.16 -10.66 -20.02
CA ALA A 496 -9.23 -10.17 -21.03
C ALA A 496 -8.01 -9.42 -20.43
N PHE A 497 -8.15 -8.77 -19.28
CA PHE A 497 -7.08 -8.01 -18.62
C PHE A 497 -6.97 -8.22 -17.11
N ALA A 498 -7.78 -9.11 -16.52
CA ALA A 498 -7.73 -9.38 -15.08
C ALA A 498 -6.33 -9.79 -14.58
N ASP A 499 -5.57 -10.54 -15.38
CA ASP A 499 -4.18 -10.91 -15.04
C ASP A 499 -3.22 -9.72 -15.09
N LEU A 500 -3.52 -8.71 -15.93
CA LEU A 500 -2.72 -7.49 -15.97
C LEU A 500 -2.85 -6.71 -14.64
N LEU A 501 -4.05 -6.71 -14.07
CA LEU A 501 -4.27 -6.09 -12.77
C LEU A 501 -3.73 -6.92 -11.60
N ALA A 502 -3.84 -8.25 -11.68
CA ALA A 502 -3.42 -9.15 -10.61
C ALA A 502 -1.89 -9.32 -10.52
N GLU A 503 -1.20 -9.27 -11.66
CA GLU A 503 0.24 -9.55 -11.76
C GLU A 503 0.98 -8.44 -12.55
N PRO A 504 1.00 -7.19 -12.07
CA PRO A 504 1.56 -6.02 -12.81
C PRO A 504 3.01 -6.18 -13.27
N ASP A 505 3.83 -6.93 -12.53
CA ASP A 505 5.23 -7.18 -12.91
C ASP A 505 5.39 -8.27 -13.99
N ALA A 506 4.33 -9.02 -14.31
CA ALA A 506 4.37 -10.11 -15.29
C ALA A 506 4.22 -9.64 -16.74
N HIS A 507 4.01 -8.34 -16.98
CA HIS A 507 3.84 -7.76 -18.31
C HIS A 507 4.48 -6.36 -18.41
N CYS A 508 4.44 -5.77 -19.61
CA CYS A 508 4.99 -4.46 -19.90
C CYS A 508 4.09 -3.67 -20.86
N PHE A 509 2.85 -3.42 -20.45
CA PHE A 509 1.97 -2.55 -21.19
C PHE A 509 2.15 -1.09 -20.72
N PRO A 510 1.94 -0.12 -21.62
CA PRO A 510 1.81 1.28 -21.22
C PRO A 510 0.77 1.46 -20.10
N CYS A 511 1.09 2.37 -19.17
CA CYS A 511 0.20 2.80 -18.09
C CYS A 511 -0.20 1.72 -17.07
N ASP A 512 0.54 0.62 -16.92
CA ASP A 512 0.26 -0.38 -15.87
C ASP A 512 0.47 0.19 -14.45
N TRP A 513 -0.48 -0.08 -13.54
CA TRP A 513 -0.33 0.25 -12.12
C TRP A 513 0.50 -0.82 -11.40
N PRO A 514 1.60 -0.47 -10.71
CA PRO A 514 2.56 -1.45 -10.19
C PRO A 514 2.10 -2.21 -8.95
N GLN A 515 1.01 -1.81 -8.30
CA GLN A 515 0.48 -2.54 -7.14
C GLN A 515 -0.56 -3.57 -7.61
N PRO A 516 -0.41 -4.85 -7.24
CA PRO A 516 -1.40 -5.88 -7.55
C PRO A 516 -2.80 -5.51 -7.04
N ILE A 517 -3.81 -5.75 -7.86
CA ILE A 517 -5.23 -5.64 -7.53
C ILE A 517 -5.80 -7.05 -7.39
N ARG A 518 -6.46 -7.34 -6.27
CA ARG A 518 -7.14 -8.63 -6.08
C ARG A 518 -8.38 -8.66 -6.97
N ILE A 519 -8.48 -9.62 -7.88
CA ILE A 519 -9.67 -9.78 -8.73
C ILE A 519 -10.67 -10.71 -8.03
N ASP A 520 -11.78 -10.16 -7.57
CA ASP A 520 -12.83 -10.89 -6.87
C ASP A 520 -13.80 -11.55 -7.86
N ARG A 521 -13.99 -10.95 -9.04
CA ARG A 521 -14.76 -11.55 -10.13
C ARG A 521 -14.10 -11.31 -11.50
N ARG A 522 -13.84 -12.41 -12.21
CA ARG A 522 -13.44 -12.41 -13.62
C ARG A 522 -14.68 -12.59 -14.47
N ILE A 523 -14.86 -11.73 -15.47
CA ILE A 523 -16.07 -11.67 -16.27
C ILE A 523 -15.73 -11.93 -17.74
N GLY A 524 -16.41 -12.89 -18.36
CA GLY A 524 -16.27 -13.13 -19.80
C GLY A 524 -16.82 -11.97 -20.64
N LEU A 525 -16.25 -11.73 -21.82
CA LEU A 525 -16.70 -10.65 -22.71
C LEU A 525 -18.13 -10.84 -23.27
N ASP A 526 -18.71 -12.03 -23.12
CA ASP A 526 -20.09 -12.38 -23.47
C ASP A 526 -20.96 -12.69 -22.23
N GLU A 527 -20.38 -12.60 -21.03
CA GLU A 527 -21.09 -12.85 -19.77
C GLU A 527 -21.98 -11.65 -19.40
N ILE A 528 -23.09 -11.97 -18.73
CA ILE A 528 -23.97 -11.00 -18.09
C ILE A 528 -23.83 -11.17 -16.57
N VAL A 529 -23.56 -10.07 -15.87
CA VAL A 529 -23.44 -10.08 -14.41
C VAL A 529 -24.47 -9.15 -13.79
N GLN A 530 -24.95 -9.51 -12.60
CA GLN A 530 -25.88 -8.70 -11.83
C GLN A 530 -25.19 -8.17 -10.58
N TRP A 531 -25.41 -6.89 -10.28
CA TRP A 531 -25.10 -6.25 -9.01
C TRP A 531 -26.33 -5.48 -8.55
N GLU A 532 -26.89 -5.88 -7.41
CA GLU A 532 -28.19 -5.41 -6.93
C GLU A 532 -29.27 -5.51 -8.04
N GLU A 533 -29.96 -4.42 -8.39
CA GLU A 533 -30.95 -4.35 -9.47
C GLU A 533 -30.33 -4.16 -10.87
N PHE A 534 -29.04 -3.85 -10.97
CA PHE A 534 -28.39 -3.52 -12.24
C PHE A 534 -27.78 -4.75 -12.90
N THR A 535 -28.00 -4.87 -14.21
CA THR A 535 -27.46 -5.93 -15.05
C THR A 535 -26.43 -5.36 -16.00
N PHE A 536 -25.19 -5.85 -15.91
CA PHE A 536 -24.06 -5.42 -16.72
C PHE A 536 -23.74 -6.45 -17.81
N ARG A 537 -23.35 -5.95 -18.97
CA ARG A 537 -22.98 -6.70 -20.17
C ARG A 537 -21.64 -6.20 -20.66
N PHE A 538 -20.84 -7.11 -21.22
CA PHE A 538 -19.51 -6.78 -21.71
C PHE A 538 -19.41 -6.99 -23.22
N ALA A 539 -18.38 -6.40 -23.81
CA ALA A 539 -17.95 -6.69 -25.18
C ALA A 539 -16.49 -6.27 -25.37
N PRO A 540 -15.77 -6.89 -26.32
CA PRO A 540 -14.41 -6.47 -26.64
C PRO A 540 -14.37 -5.03 -27.14
N MET A 541 -13.29 -4.34 -26.77
CA MET A 541 -12.98 -3.01 -27.27
C MET A 541 -11.47 -2.93 -27.48
N SER A 542 -11.04 -2.82 -28.73
CA SER A 542 -9.62 -2.74 -29.06
C SER A 542 -9.31 -1.49 -29.88
N GLY A 543 -8.26 -0.78 -29.49
CA GLY A 543 -7.88 0.49 -30.09
C GLY A 543 -7.05 1.27 -29.10
N HIS A 544 -7.67 1.72 -28.01
CA HIS A 544 -6.96 2.34 -26.89
C HIS A 544 -6.11 1.33 -26.12
N THR A 545 -6.69 0.18 -25.77
CA THR A 545 -5.93 -1.01 -25.34
C THR A 545 -6.50 -2.26 -26.00
N ARG A 546 -5.69 -3.29 -26.19
CA ARG A 546 -6.12 -4.56 -26.81
C ARG A 546 -7.23 -5.25 -26.02
N PHE A 547 -7.19 -5.10 -24.70
CA PHE A 547 -7.96 -5.92 -23.77
C PHE A 547 -9.12 -5.15 -23.12
N ALA A 548 -9.34 -3.88 -23.44
CA ALA A 548 -10.40 -3.09 -22.84
C ALA A 548 -11.78 -3.72 -23.08
N SER A 549 -12.71 -3.41 -22.17
CA SER A 549 -14.07 -3.92 -22.23
C SER A 549 -15.07 -2.77 -22.30
N LEU A 550 -16.00 -2.84 -23.26
CA LEU A 550 -17.23 -2.08 -23.23
C LEU A 550 -18.09 -2.58 -22.06
N ILE A 551 -18.75 -1.67 -21.34
CA ILE A 551 -19.65 -2.02 -20.23
C ILE A 551 -21.03 -1.43 -20.52
N GLY A 552 -22.00 -2.28 -20.81
CA GLY A 552 -23.41 -1.91 -21.01
C GLY A 552 -24.27 -2.19 -19.80
N PHE A 553 -25.18 -1.29 -19.46
CA PHE A 553 -26.19 -1.52 -18.41
C PHE A 553 -27.43 -0.65 -18.63
N GLU A 554 -28.50 -0.94 -17.90
CA GLU A 554 -29.72 -0.13 -17.88
C GLU A 554 -29.93 0.48 -16.50
N ALA A 555 -30.21 1.78 -16.45
CA ALA A 555 -30.61 2.49 -15.25
C ALA A 555 -31.63 3.57 -15.62
N ASP A 556 -32.65 3.79 -14.80
CA ASP A 556 -33.62 4.88 -14.99
C ASP A 556 -34.35 4.89 -16.35
N GLY A 557 -34.60 3.69 -16.89
CA GLY A 557 -35.20 3.52 -18.21
C GLY A 557 -34.31 4.00 -19.37
N LYS A 558 -33.00 4.10 -19.14
CA LYS A 558 -31.97 4.47 -20.12
C LYS A 558 -30.95 3.35 -20.26
N ARG A 559 -30.51 3.10 -21.49
CA ARG A 559 -29.37 2.24 -21.79
C ARG A 559 -28.09 3.05 -21.75
N PHE A 560 -27.12 2.56 -20.99
CA PHE A 560 -25.77 3.13 -20.89
C PHE A 560 -24.76 2.24 -21.62
N ALA A 561 -23.69 2.87 -22.10
CA ALA A 561 -22.46 2.17 -22.49
C ALA A 561 -21.25 2.97 -21.99
N HIS A 562 -20.41 2.35 -21.16
CA HIS A 562 -19.08 2.86 -20.82
C HIS A 562 -18.09 2.40 -21.87
N THR A 563 -17.44 3.35 -22.54
CA THR A 563 -16.50 3.09 -23.63
C THR A 563 -15.03 3.20 -23.23
N GLY A 564 -14.75 3.28 -21.92
CA GLY A 564 -13.40 3.58 -21.42
C GLY A 564 -12.82 4.76 -22.20
N ASP A 565 -11.67 4.50 -22.82
CA ASP A 565 -10.92 5.50 -23.57
C ASP A 565 -10.94 5.30 -25.09
N GLN A 566 -11.79 4.42 -25.58
CA GLN A 566 -11.81 4.05 -27.00
C GLN A 566 -12.25 5.20 -27.91
N TYR A 567 -13.27 5.95 -27.51
CA TYR A 567 -13.88 7.00 -28.33
C TYR A 567 -13.75 8.35 -27.65
N PHE A 568 -12.94 9.23 -28.24
CA PHE A 568 -12.80 10.62 -27.83
C PHE A 568 -13.35 11.54 -28.91
N PHE A 569 -13.98 12.63 -28.49
CA PHE A 569 -14.66 13.57 -29.36
C PHE A 569 -14.25 15.00 -29.06
N MET A 570 -14.12 15.82 -30.11
CA MET A 570 -13.72 17.22 -30.01
C MET A 570 -14.68 18.11 -30.76
N HIS A 571 -14.65 19.40 -30.45
CA HIS A 571 -15.24 20.42 -31.31
C HIS A 571 -14.46 20.50 -32.64
N PRO A 572 -15.06 21.00 -33.73
CA PRO A 572 -14.42 21.03 -35.05
C PRO A 572 -13.23 22.00 -35.11
N ASP A 573 -13.15 22.92 -34.15
CA ASP A 573 -12.03 23.86 -33.98
C ASP A 573 -10.84 23.27 -33.22
N GLY A 574 -10.95 22.01 -32.77
CA GLY A 574 -9.90 21.32 -32.02
C GLY A 574 -9.90 21.63 -30.52
N SER A 575 -10.97 22.22 -29.97
CA SER A 575 -11.17 22.31 -28.52
C SER A 575 -11.86 21.06 -27.95
N TRP A 576 -11.60 20.77 -26.67
CA TRP A 576 -12.28 19.68 -25.95
C TRP A 576 -13.66 20.11 -25.47
N PRO A 577 -14.64 19.18 -25.38
CA PRO A 577 -15.91 19.47 -24.73
C PRO A 577 -15.70 19.94 -23.29
N ASP A 578 -16.45 20.95 -22.86
CA ASP A 578 -16.29 21.59 -21.55
C ASP A 578 -17.63 21.82 -20.85
N ALA A 579 -17.62 22.55 -19.74
CA ALA A 579 -18.85 22.81 -18.96
C ALA A 579 -19.93 23.58 -19.76
N ALA A 580 -19.57 24.30 -20.83
CA ALA A 580 -20.52 25.01 -21.69
C ALA A 580 -21.34 24.08 -22.58
N ASP A 581 -20.87 22.86 -22.85
CA ASP A 581 -21.64 21.80 -23.53
C ASP A 581 -22.82 21.28 -22.68
N GLY A 582 -22.87 21.68 -21.40
CA GLY A 582 -23.88 21.26 -20.45
C GLY A 582 -23.51 19.98 -19.70
N PRO A 583 -24.35 19.51 -18.76
CA PRO A 583 -24.04 18.32 -17.96
C PRO A 583 -24.08 17.02 -18.77
N ILE A 584 -24.72 17.03 -19.95
CA ILE A 584 -24.76 15.92 -20.89
C ILE A 584 -24.60 16.49 -22.31
N ALA A 585 -23.49 16.15 -22.96
CA ALA A 585 -23.12 16.68 -24.27
C ALA A 585 -23.90 16.01 -25.42
N ARG A 586 -23.85 16.64 -26.60
CA ARG A 586 -24.48 16.16 -27.86
C ARG A 586 -23.43 16.04 -28.97
N TRP A 587 -23.79 15.33 -30.03
CA TRP A 587 -22.91 15.00 -31.16
C TRP A 587 -23.05 15.91 -32.37
N ASP A 588 -24.00 16.85 -32.33
CA ASP A 588 -24.42 17.66 -33.48
C ASP A 588 -23.27 18.46 -34.13
N ASP A 589 -22.21 18.71 -33.36
CA ASP A 589 -21.05 19.53 -33.69
C ASP A 589 -19.72 18.87 -33.34
N LYS A 590 -19.69 17.55 -33.08
CA LYS A 590 -18.47 16.87 -32.62
C LYS A 590 -17.78 16.06 -33.73
N VAL A 591 -16.45 15.95 -33.63
CA VAL A 591 -15.58 15.15 -34.51
C VAL A 591 -14.78 14.15 -33.68
N VAL A 592 -14.32 13.05 -34.28
CA VAL A 592 -13.53 12.03 -33.56
C VAL A 592 -12.09 12.49 -33.39
N PHE A 593 -11.56 12.29 -32.19
CA PHE A 593 -10.12 12.33 -31.88
C PHE A 593 -9.55 10.92 -31.87
N GLN A 594 -8.36 10.75 -32.43
CA GLN A 594 -7.70 9.45 -32.54
C GLN A 594 -7.00 9.10 -31.22
N ASN A 595 -7.66 8.33 -30.36
CA ASN A 595 -7.12 7.93 -29.05
C ASN A 595 -6.58 6.49 -28.98
N HIS A 596 -6.36 5.83 -30.13
CA HIS A 596 -5.78 4.50 -30.17
C HIS A 596 -4.29 4.51 -29.81
N VAL A 597 -3.83 3.47 -29.11
CA VAL A 597 -2.45 3.35 -28.66
C VAL A 597 -1.83 2.07 -29.23
N TYR A 598 -0.97 2.23 -30.24
CA TYR A 598 -0.33 1.09 -30.93
C TYR A 598 0.38 0.14 -29.98
N ARG A 599 1.13 0.69 -29.01
CA ARG A 599 1.88 -0.09 -28.01
C ARG A 599 0.98 -0.80 -26.99
N ASN A 600 -0.32 -0.50 -26.93
CA ASN A 600 -1.26 -1.27 -26.13
C ASN A 600 -1.92 -2.42 -26.90
N GLY A 601 -1.43 -2.75 -28.10
CA GLY A 601 -1.94 -3.86 -28.90
C GLY A 601 -3.18 -3.51 -29.73
N ALA A 602 -3.24 -2.29 -30.28
CA ALA A 602 -4.36 -1.85 -31.13
C ALA A 602 -4.60 -2.79 -32.32
N LEU A 603 -5.85 -3.23 -32.49
CA LEU A 603 -6.27 -4.09 -33.59
C LEU A 603 -6.90 -3.29 -34.72
N LEU A 604 -6.64 -3.70 -35.97
CA LEU A 604 -7.16 -3.03 -37.16
C LEU A 604 -8.70 -2.98 -37.18
N ASP A 605 -9.36 -4.07 -36.77
CA ASP A 605 -10.82 -4.20 -36.72
C ASP A 605 -11.41 -3.82 -35.35
N GLY A 606 -10.61 -3.30 -34.42
CA GLY A 606 -11.04 -3.08 -33.04
C GLY A 606 -12.18 -2.06 -32.88
N TYR A 607 -12.17 -0.98 -33.68
CA TYR A 607 -13.28 -0.01 -33.72
C TYR A 607 -14.55 -0.55 -34.37
N GLN A 608 -14.41 -1.51 -35.29
CA GLN A 608 -15.56 -2.20 -35.90
C GLN A 608 -16.25 -3.08 -34.86
N GLN A 609 -15.47 -3.87 -34.11
CA GLN A 609 -16.00 -4.74 -33.05
C GLN A 609 -16.81 -3.96 -32.00
N SER A 610 -16.24 -2.86 -31.48
CA SER A 610 -16.93 -2.02 -30.50
C SER A 610 -18.11 -1.24 -31.13
N GLY A 611 -17.96 -0.80 -32.39
CA GLY A 611 -19.00 -0.07 -33.12
C GLY A 611 -20.24 -0.92 -33.43
N ASP A 612 -20.04 -2.16 -33.88
CA ASP A 612 -21.13 -3.12 -34.14
C ASP A 612 -21.91 -3.43 -32.86
N TRP A 613 -21.22 -3.57 -31.73
CA TRP A 613 -21.87 -3.76 -30.45
C TRP A 613 -22.68 -2.54 -30.03
N LEU A 614 -22.13 -1.32 -30.14
CA LEU A 614 -22.87 -0.08 -29.83
C LEU A 614 -24.10 0.08 -30.72
N LEU A 615 -24.00 -0.25 -32.00
CA LEU A 615 -25.11 -0.23 -32.97
C LEU A 615 -26.22 -1.25 -32.63
N ALA A 616 -25.85 -2.41 -32.09
CA ALA A 616 -26.79 -3.43 -31.64
C ALA A 616 -27.44 -3.06 -30.30
N TRP A 617 -26.63 -2.60 -29.33
CA TRP A 617 -27.09 -2.23 -27.99
C TRP A 617 -27.96 -0.98 -28.01
N ARG A 618 -27.65 -0.01 -28.87
CA ARG A 618 -28.31 1.31 -28.96
C ARG A 618 -28.39 1.98 -27.58
N PRO A 619 -27.26 2.27 -26.91
CA PRO A 619 -27.27 3.07 -25.68
C PRO A 619 -27.97 4.40 -25.95
N ASP A 620 -28.68 4.94 -24.96
CA ASP A 620 -29.21 6.32 -24.94
C ASP A 620 -28.16 7.33 -24.44
N ILE A 621 -27.24 6.85 -23.60
CA ILE A 621 -26.15 7.65 -23.03
C ILE A 621 -24.85 6.86 -23.14
N VAL A 622 -23.82 7.47 -23.70
CA VAL A 622 -22.44 6.97 -23.66
C VAL A 622 -21.68 7.72 -22.59
N ILE A 623 -20.94 6.98 -21.79
CA ILE A 623 -20.04 7.49 -20.75
C ILE A 623 -18.62 6.99 -21.03
N SER A 624 -17.60 7.72 -20.56
CA SER A 624 -16.21 7.44 -20.92
C SER A 624 -15.27 7.77 -19.77
N GLY A 625 -14.00 7.38 -19.93
CA GLY A 625 -12.95 7.66 -18.97
C GLY A 625 -12.60 9.13 -18.86
N HIS A 626 -12.74 9.98 -19.90
CA HIS A 626 -12.26 11.38 -19.82
C HIS A 626 -13.21 12.44 -20.38
N GLN A 627 -14.41 12.05 -20.80
CA GLN A 627 -15.38 12.98 -21.37
C GLN A 627 -16.72 12.91 -20.65
N GLN A 628 -17.39 14.06 -20.59
CA GLN A 628 -18.75 14.20 -20.08
C GLN A 628 -19.70 13.16 -20.68
N PRO A 629 -20.80 12.80 -19.97
CA PRO A 629 -21.77 11.88 -20.52
C PRO A 629 -22.38 12.48 -21.79
N MET A 630 -22.71 11.63 -22.76
CA MET A 630 -23.17 12.09 -24.09
C MET A 630 -24.47 11.39 -24.51
N LEU A 631 -25.47 12.17 -24.92
CA LEU A 631 -26.77 11.68 -25.41
C LEU A 631 -26.65 11.21 -26.85
N THR A 632 -26.90 9.94 -27.11
CA THR A 632 -26.77 9.34 -28.45
C THR A 632 -28.04 9.49 -29.29
N ASP A 633 -27.83 9.59 -30.60
CA ASP A 633 -28.86 9.58 -31.63
C ASP A 633 -28.34 8.87 -32.88
N ALA A 634 -29.09 8.91 -33.98
CA ALA A 634 -28.64 8.29 -35.24
C ALA A 634 -27.28 8.84 -35.72
N ARG A 635 -26.98 10.13 -35.50
CA ARG A 635 -25.74 10.76 -35.97
C ARG A 635 -24.53 10.26 -35.20
N PHE A 636 -24.67 9.98 -33.91
CA PHE A 636 -23.61 9.32 -33.13
C PHE A 636 -23.22 7.98 -33.76
N PHE A 637 -24.21 7.15 -34.07
CA PHE A 637 -23.96 5.84 -34.64
C PHE A 637 -23.35 5.92 -36.05
N ASP A 638 -23.78 6.90 -36.86
CA ASP A 638 -23.16 7.19 -38.15
C ASP A 638 -21.70 7.66 -38.00
N LEU A 639 -21.40 8.47 -36.96
CA LEU A 639 -20.04 8.93 -36.64
C LEU A 639 -19.14 7.75 -36.24
N VAL A 640 -19.61 6.85 -35.38
CA VAL A 640 -18.89 5.64 -34.96
C VAL A 640 -18.62 4.72 -36.15
N GLY A 641 -19.63 4.50 -37.00
CA GLY A 641 -19.47 3.68 -38.21
C GLY A 641 -18.46 4.27 -39.19
N ARG A 642 -18.57 5.57 -39.51
CA ARG A 642 -17.59 6.26 -40.36
C ARG A 642 -16.18 6.20 -39.80
N TRP A 643 -16.02 6.40 -38.48
CA TRP A 643 -14.70 6.34 -37.86
C TRP A 643 -14.09 4.94 -37.95
N SER A 644 -14.88 3.88 -37.77
CA SER A 644 -14.41 2.51 -37.97
C SER A 644 -13.83 2.28 -39.38
N ASP A 645 -14.55 2.75 -40.42
CA ASP A 645 -14.09 2.63 -41.80
C ASP A 645 -12.84 3.49 -42.08
N GLU A 646 -12.85 4.74 -41.62
CA GLU A 646 -11.74 5.69 -41.77
C GLU A 646 -10.48 5.17 -41.06
N TYR A 647 -10.60 4.65 -39.84
CA TYR A 647 -9.52 4.05 -39.08
C TYR A 647 -8.84 2.93 -39.86
N GLN A 648 -9.61 1.97 -40.38
CA GLN A 648 -9.05 0.85 -41.14
C GLN A 648 -8.36 1.32 -42.42
N GLU A 649 -9.00 2.22 -43.17
CA GLU A 649 -8.47 2.75 -44.44
C GLU A 649 -7.16 3.53 -44.23
N LEU A 650 -7.10 4.38 -43.21
CA LEU A 650 -5.89 5.15 -42.90
C LEU A 650 -4.69 4.23 -42.63
N HIS A 651 -4.89 3.16 -41.85
CA HIS A 651 -3.82 2.22 -41.53
C HIS A 651 -3.41 1.36 -42.72
N ARG A 652 -4.37 0.86 -43.53
CA ARG A 652 -4.07 0.12 -44.76
C ARG A 652 -3.33 0.98 -45.81
N ARG A 653 -3.51 2.30 -45.81
CA ARG A 653 -2.78 3.21 -46.70
C ARG A 653 -1.31 3.40 -46.34
N ILE A 654 -0.97 3.34 -45.05
CA ILE A 654 0.36 3.67 -44.55
C ILE A 654 1.18 2.43 -44.18
N MET A 655 0.54 1.29 -43.92
CA MET A 655 1.19 0.02 -43.56
C MET A 655 0.84 -1.11 -44.53
N PRO A 656 1.76 -2.08 -44.73
CA PRO A 656 1.52 -3.29 -45.52
C PRO A 656 0.62 -4.27 -44.74
N LEU A 657 -0.67 -3.94 -44.66
CA LEU A 657 -1.70 -4.70 -43.97
C LEU A 657 -2.64 -5.41 -44.96
N ALA A 658 -2.20 -5.62 -46.21
CA ALA A 658 -2.98 -6.39 -47.15
C ALA A 658 -3.02 -7.87 -46.73
N ASP A 659 -4.07 -8.58 -47.15
CA ASP A 659 -4.29 -9.97 -46.76
C ASP A 659 -3.12 -10.89 -47.15
N ASP A 660 -2.33 -10.53 -48.17
CA ASP A 660 -1.17 -11.27 -48.67
C ASP A 660 0.19 -10.76 -48.17
N ASP A 661 0.24 -9.61 -47.49
CA ASP A 661 1.49 -9.02 -46.99
C ASP A 661 2.07 -9.84 -45.82
N SER A 662 3.37 -9.70 -45.53
CA SER A 662 3.94 -10.22 -44.28
C SER A 662 4.01 -9.10 -43.24
N HIS A 663 3.30 -9.25 -42.12
CA HIS A 663 3.22 -8.21 -41.10
C HIS A 663 2.80 -8.78 -39.74
N PHE A 664 3.16 -8.06 -38.67
CA PHE A 664 2.76 -8.37 -37.29
C PHE A 664 1.53 -7.57 -36.87
N ASN A 665 0.50 -7.51 -37.73
CA ASN A 665 -0.71 -6.66 -37.52
C ASN A 665 -0.38 -5.16 -37.30
N LEU A 666 -1.38 -4.39 -36.88
CA LEU A 666 -1.30 -2.94 -36.66
C LEU A 666 -0.39 -2.57 -35.49
N ASP A 667 -0.50 -3.26 -34.36
CA ASP A 667 0.37 -3.09 -33.18
C ASP A 667 1.85 -3.40 -33.45
N SER A 668 2.15 -4.10 -34.56
CA SER A 668 3.48 -4.57 -34.95
C SER A 668 4.14 -5.53 -33.94
N TRP A 669 3.34 -6.22 -33.14
CA TRP A 669 3.83 -7.13 -32.09
C TRP A 669 4.15 -8.50 -32.66
N GLY A 670 5.44 -8.87 -32.63
CA GLY A 670 5.89 -10.21 -33.01
C GLY A 670 5.73 -11.26 -31.91
N GLY A 671 5.51 -10.83 -30.66
CA GLY A 671 5.26 -11.70 -29.53
C GLY A 671 5.35 -10.99 -28.17
N TRP A 672 5.29 -11.75 -27.08
CA TRP A 672 5.58 -11.33 -25.72
C TRP A 672 6.06 -12.51 -24.87
N ILE A 673 6.67 -12.22 -23.72
CA ILE A 673 7.20 -13.22 -22.78
C ILE A 673 6.52 -13.06 -21.43
N TRP A 674 6.04 -14.18 -20.85
CA TRP A 674 5.42 -14.22 -19.54
C TRP A 674 6.19 -15.14 -18.58
N PRO A 675 6.46 -14.70 -17.33
CA PRO A 675 6.33 -13.33 -16.84
C PRO A 675 7.41 -12.41 -17.41
N TYR A 676 7.10 -11.13 -17.58
CA TYR A 676 8.01 -10.11 -18.10
C TYR A 676 9.17 -9.81 -17.14
N ARG A 677 8.95 -9.80 -15.82
CA ARG A 677 10.02 -9.63 -14.82
C ARG A 677 10.17 -10.87 -13.96
N VAL A 678 11.39 -11.39 -13.88
CA VAL A 678 11.74 -12.54 -13.02
C VAL A 678 12.88 -12.16 -12.09
N SER A 679 12.71 -12.47 -10.80
CA SER A 679 13.75 -12.30 -9.79
C SER A 679 14.08 -13.64 -9.14
N LEU A 680 15.37 -13.98 -9.09
CA LEU A 680 15.89 -15.19 -8.46
C LEU A 680 16.92 -14.84 -7.38
N PRO A 681 16.96 -15.57 -6.25
CA PRO A 681 17.97 -15.35 -5.21
C PRO A 681 19.38 -15.79 -5.65
N ARG A 682 19.46 -16.73 -6.59
CA ARG A 682 20.71 -17.28 -7.13
C ARG A 682 20.51 -17.74 -8.57
N PRO A 683 21.58 -17.89 -9.38
CA PRO A 683 21.46 -18.38 -10.75
C PRO A 683 20.76 -19.75 -10.80
N ALA A 684 19.66 -19.82 -11.54
CA ALA A 684 18.88 -21.03 -11.78
C ALA A 684 18.11 -20.86 -13.11
N PRO A 685 17.67 -21.95 -13.76
CA PRO A 685 16.82 -21.87 -14.95
C PRO A 685 15.57 -21.02 -14.67
N VAL A 686 15.29 -20.10 -15.59
CA VAL A 686 14.10 -19.25 -15.61
C VAL A 686 13.17 -19.82 -16.66
N ALA A 687 12.03 -20.37 -16.25
CA ALA A 687 10.97 -20.83 -17.14
C ALA A 687 10.06 -19.65 -17.51
N VAL A 688 9.73 -19.54 -18.80
CA VAL A 688 8.82 -18.53 -19.34
C VAL A 688 7.94 -19.12 -20.44
N THR A 689 6.73 -18.60 -20.55
CA THR A 689 5.85 -18.79 -21.69
C THR A 689 6.14 -17.71 -22.72
N VAL A 690 6.54 -18.10 -23.92
CA VAL A 690 6.79 -17.19 -25.03
C VAL A 690 5.66 -17.30 -26.04
N THR A 691 4.90 -16.21 -26.22
CA THR A 691 3.89 -16.11 -27.28
C THR A 691 4.51 -15.41 -28.48
N VAL A 692 4.38 -15.99 -29.66
CA VAL A 692 4.82 -15.40 -30.92
C VAL A 692 3.70 -15.39 -31.94
N ARG A 693 3.70 -14.39 -32.82
CA ARG A 693 2.72 -14.23 -33.89
C ARG A 693 3.30 -14.70 -35.22
N ASN A 694 2.50 -15.43 -35.99
CA ASN A 694 2.86 -15.75 -37.38
C ASN A 694 2.68 -14.51 -38.28
N PRO A 695 3.75 -13.94 -38.84
CA PRO A 695 3.64 -12.77 -39.71
C PRO A 695 3.18 -13.12 -41.12
N LEU A 696 2.90 -14.38 -41.46
CA LEU A 696 2.54 -14.80 -42.80
C LEU A 696 1.01 -14.99 -42.97
N PRO A 697 0.47 -14.78 -44.18
CA PRO A 697 -0.96 -14.98 -44.50
C PRO A 697 -1.36 -16.45 -44.69
N ARG A 698 -0.51 -17.37 -44.24
CA ARG A 698 -0.66 -18.82 -44.38
C ARG A 698 -0.09 -19.51 -43.16
N ALA A 699 -0.44 -20.79 -42.99
CA ALA A 699 0.21 -21.60 -41.97
C ALA A 699 1.73 -21.67 -42.21
N ALA A 700 2.50 -21.64 -41.13
CA ALA A 700 3.97 -21.62 -41.15
C ALA A 700 4.56 -22.29 -39.91
N ALA A 701 5.81 -22.74 -40.01
CA ALA A 701 6.60 -23.24 -38.89
C ALA A 701 7.39 -22.09 -38.25
N LEU A 702 7.13 -21.83 -36.98
CA LEU A 702 7.76 -20.79 -36.17
C LEU A 702 8.81 -21.45 -35.28
N ALA A 703 10.09 -21.18 -35.55
CA ALA A 703 11.20 -21.55 -34.69
C ALA A 703 11.51 -20.38 -33.74
N VAL A 704 11.40 -20.63 -32.45
CA VAL A 704 11.59 -19.64 -31.38
C VAL A 704 12.75 -20.07 -30.50
N ARG A 705 13.66 -19.15 -30.18
CA ARG A 705 14.80 -19.39 -29.30
C ARG A 705 14.93 -18.28 -28.27
N LEU A 706 15.05 -18.64 -26.99
CA LEU A 706 15.43 -17.67 -25.98
C LEU A 706 16.92 -17.37 -26.06
N VAL A 707 17.25 -16.09 -26.08
CA VAL A 707 18.62 -15.59 -26.12
C VAL A 707 18.84 -14.57 -25.00
N GLY A 708 20.07 -14.52 -24.51
CA GLY A 708 20.48 -13.61 -23.45
C GLY A 708 21.94 -13.21 -23.60
N PRO A 709 22.53 -12.57 -22.58
CA PRO A 709 23.94 -12.20 -22.59
C PRO A 709 24.90 -13.36 -22.83
N ALA A 710 26.14 -13.03 -23.16
CA ALA A 710 27.20 -14.03 -23.32
C ALA A 710 27.29 -14.96 -22.09
N GLY A 711 27.31 -16.27 -22.35
CA GLY A 711 27.37 -17.32 -21.33
C GLY A 711 26.02 -17.83 -20.85
N TRP A 712 24.90 -17.14 -21.16
CA TRP A 712 23.56 -17.63 -20.83
C TRP A 712 23.14 -18.71 -21.83
N GLN A 713 22.40 -19.70 -21.34
CA GLN A 713 21.93 -20.83 -22.15
C GLN A 713 20.41 -20.82 -22.19
N GLY A 714 19.82 -20.59 -23.37
CA GLY A 714 18.38 -20.63 -23.60
C GLY A 714 17.95 -21.83 -24.44
N THR A 715 16.73 -22.31 -24.22
CA THR A 715 16.12 -23.37 -25.02
C THR A 715 15.45 -22.82 -26.28
N ALA A 716 15.09 -23.72 -27.19
CA ALA A 716 14.38 -23.39 -28.43
C ALA A 716 13.28 -24.41 -28.71
N ALA A 717 12.23 -23.96 -29.40
CA ALA A 717 11.12 -24.80 -29.85
C ALA A 717 10.74 -24.46 -31.30
N THR A 718 10.03 -25.38 -31.96
CA THR A 718 9.41 -25.13 -33.26
C THR A 718 7.96 -25.55 -33.21
N ILE A 719 7.06 -24.65 -33.60
CA ILE A 719 5.60 -24.84 -33.53
C ILE A 719 4.95 -24.40 -34.85
N SER A 720 3.88 -25.08 -35.25
CA SER A 720 3.08 -24.67 -36.40
C SER A 720 2.01 -23.67 -35.95
N ALA A 721 1.87 -22.56 -36.66
CA ALA A 721 0.82 -21.57 -36.43
C ALA A 721 0.00 -21.36 -37.71
N ALA A 722 -1.32 -21.14 -37.57
CA ALA A 722 -2.16 -20.72 -38.69
C ALA A 722 -1.77 -19.31 -39.16
N ALA A 723 -2.34 -18.86 -40.30
CA ALA A 723 -2.15 -17.51 -40.80
C ALA A 723 -2.46 -16.49 -39.70
N ARG A 724 -1.54 -15.53 -39.46
CA ARG A 724 -1.67 -14.47 -38.43
C ARG A 724 -1.87 -14.91 -36.99
N ALA A 725 -1.89 -16.21 -36.71
CA ALA A 725 -2.20 -16.72 -35.39
C ALA A 725 -1.06 -16.44 -34.40
N GLU A 726 -1.44 -16.23 -33.14
CA GLU A 726 -0.53 -16.24 -32.01
C GLU A 726 -0.48 -17.65 -31.42
N VAL A 727 0.71 -18.12 -31.07
CA VAL A 727 0.93 -19.42 -30.43
C VAL A 727 1.98 -19.28 -29.33
N SER A 728 1.82 -20.06 -28.27
CA SER A 728 2.70 -20.03 -27.10
C SER A 728 3.56 -21.29 -26.99
N VAL A 729 4.80 -21.13 -26.52
CA VAL A 729 5.74 -22.22 -26.23
C VAL A 729 6.41 -21.99 -24.88
N GLU A 730 6.62 -23.05 -24.12
CA GLU A 730 7.39 -23.01 -22.88
C GLU A 730 8.88 -23.11 -23.18
N LEU A 731 9.65 -22.13 -22.73
CA LEU A 731 11.09 -22.05 -22.92
C LEU A 731 11.78 -21.72 -21.59
N GLU A 732 13.07 -22.02 -21.52
CA GLU A 732 13.89 -21.76 -20.34
C GLU A 732 15.16 -21.02 -20.72
N ILE A 733 15.66 -20.17 -19.83
CA ILE A 733 16.98 -19.57 -19.95
C ILE A 733 17.71 -19.60 -18.60
N THR A 734 19.00 -19.97 -18.63
CA THR A 734 19.82 -20.07 -17.42
C THR A 734 20.80 -18.89 -17.32
N PRO A 735 20.69 -18.03 -16.30
CA PRO A 735 21.63 -16.97 -16.03
C PRO A 735 23.03 -17.49 -15.68
N ALA A 736 24.07 -16.82 -16.20
CA ALA A 736 25.47 -17.18 -15.91
C ALA A 736 26.00 -16.61 -14.58
N GLY A 737 25.30 -15.65 -13.96
CA GLY A 737 25.76 -14.97 -12.75
C GLY A 737 24.73 -13.98 -12.21
N ALA A 738 25.13 -13.21 -11.19
CA ALA A 738 24.32 -12.15 -10.62
C ALA A 738 24.10 -11.01 -11.64
N CYS A 739 22.88 -10.48 -11.67
CA CYS A 739 22.51 -9.41 -12.58
C CYS A 739 21.29 -8.65 -12.05
N THR A 740 21.04 -7.46 -12.60
CA THR A 740 19.89 -6.63 -12.26
C THR A 740 19.21 -6.19 -13.54
N LEU A 741 17.92 -6.52 -13.69
CA LEU A 741 17.08 -6.16 -14.85
C LEU A 741 17.77 -6.47 -16.19
N GLN A 742 18.41 -7.63 -16.29
CA GLN A 742 19.13 -8.07 -17.47
C GLN A 742 18.13 -8.54 -18.54
N PRO A 743 18.08 -7.92 -19.73
CA PRO A 743 17.18 -8.37 -20.78
C PRO A 743 17.54 -9.76 -21.32
N ILE A 744 16.50 -10.55 -21.55
CA ILE A 744 16.47 -11.74 -22.39
C ILE A 744 15.48 -11.49 -23.52
N ALA A 745 15.62 -12.19 -24.65
CA ALA A 745 14.75 -12.00 -25.80
C ALA A 745 14.34 -13.31 -26.47
N ALA A 746 13.18 -13.29 -27.12
CA ALA A 746 12.71 -14.35 -28.01
C ALA A 746 13.12 -14.03 -29.45
N GLU A 747 14.03 -14.81 -30.01
CA GLU A 747 14.40 -14.77 -31.42
C GLU A 747 13.44 -15.63 -32.24
N LEU A 748 12.85 -15.07 -33.30
CA LEU A 748 11.86 -15.72 -34.15
C LEU A 748 12.41 -15.95 -35.57
N THR A 749 12.21 -17.16 -36.08
CA THR A 749 12.40 -17.53 -37.48
C THR A 749 11.14 -18.21 -37.99
N VAL A 750 10.62 -17.81 -39.15
CA VAL A 750 9.38 -18.35 -39.74
C VAL A 750 9.69 -18.95 -41.10
N ASP A 751 9.45 -20.25 -41.27
CA ASP A 751 9.83 -21.03 -42.46
C ASP A 751 11.28 -20.81 -42.91
N GLY A 752 12.19 -20.67 -41.95
CA GLY A 752 13.62 -20.41 -42.20
C GLY A 752 13.97 -18.95 -42.48
N GLN A 753 13.01 -18.04 -42.54
CA GLN A 753 13.25 -16.59 -42.65
C GLN A 753 13.39 -15.96 -41.25
N PRO A 754 14.51 -15.30 -40.93
CA PRO A 754 14.70 -14.67 -39.63
C PRO A 754 13.90 -13.36 -39.50
N PHE A 755 13.25 -13.16 -38.35
CA PHE A 755 12.55 -11.94 -37.96
C PHE A 755 13.23 -11.20 -36.79
N GLY A 756 14.32 -11.76 -36.26
CA GLY A 756 15.10 -11.14 -35.18
C GLY A 756 14.50 -11.40 -33.80
N GLN A 757 14.87 -10.54 -32.84
CA GLN A 757 14.33 -10.58 -31.47
C GLN A 757 13.01 -9.82 -31.44
N VAL A 758 11.90 -10.55 -31.22
CA VAL A 758 10.54 -10.03 -31.38
C VAL A 758 9.83 -9.71 -30.07
N ALA A 759 10.41 -10.12 -28.94
CA ALA A 759 9.92 -9.86 -27.60
C ALA A 759 11.06 -9.96 -26.58
N GLU A 760 10.91 -9.28 -25.45
CA GLU A 760 11.86 -9.26 -24.36
C GLU A 760 11.22 -9.50 -22.98
N ALA A 761 12.07 -9.87 -22.01
CA ALA A 761 11.77 -9.94 -20.58
C ALA A 761 13.02 -9.58 -19.77
N LEU A 762 12.87 -9.27 -18.49
CA LEU A 762 13.93 -8.82 -17.59
C LEU A 762 14.18 -9.83 -16.47
N VAL A 763 15.46 -10.20 -16.28
CA VAL A 763 15.89 -11.14 -15.25
C VAL A 763 16.82 -10.45 -14.25
N SER A 764 16.50 -10.56 -12.96
CA SER A 764 17.36 -10.19 -11.83
C SER A 764 17.81 -11.43 -11.07
N VAL A 765 19.08 -11.50 -10.70
CA VAL A 765 19.67 -12.59 -9.94
C VAL A 765 20.53 -12.04 -8.80
N GLY A 766 20.25 -12.46 -7.57
CA GLY A 766 21.00 -12.08 -6.37
C GLY A 766 20.52 -10.79 -5.69
N GLN A 767 19.34 -10.27 -6.07
CA GLN A 767 18.64 -9.26 -5.28
C GLN A 767 17.80 -9.99 -4.23
N ALA A 768 18.06 -9.70 -2.95
CA ALA A 768 17.25 -10.12 -1.81
C ALA A 768 16.46 -8.92 -1.28
#